data_AF-A0A3C1JX10-F1
#
_entry.id   AF-A0A3C1JX10-F1
#
_cell.length_a   1.000
_cell.length_b   1.000
_cell.length_c   1.000
_cell.angle_alpha   90.00
_cell.angle_beta   90.00
_cell.angle_gamma   90.00
#
_symmetry.space_group_name_H-M   'P 1'
#
loop_
_entity.id
_entity.type
_entity.pdbx_description
1 polymer ?
#
loop_
_entity_poly.entity_id
_entity_poly.type
_entity_poly.pdbx_seq_one_letter_code
_entity_poly.pdbx_strand_id
1 'polypeptide(L)'
;MKKILLFLSTLLFINNITYSQEAYQIEEMFLDADSWFFYEDYTEALPIFLKVNQAEPDNYNVIYKIGYCYLNIPGQKDKAIPYLKQATEHTTENYRENTYIEKRAPVDAFFYLGNAYLINNQIELAIDSYLGFKKILSQSKKLTNKDIYNIDYLNRQIDACNTAIKLRNNPVNFIAANLGNPVNTKFTEFNPVVSGDEKTLVFTTKLKFYDAIFYSRKENGNWSYPVNIMSQLGVDNKTATSCLSHDGKELYLYRDDDFDGNIYVSRLKNGVWSRIEKLGETINTKYWESHASISKDGKQLYFTSNRAGGFGDLDIYVSEKLPDGTWGMPKNLGKNINSPWNENSPFITEDGKKLFFSSEGHNGMGGFDIFYSQKTKEGWSEPVNIGYPLNTTDDNLFFVPYNNGEYAYYSMFSNAGYGAQDIYKIQLTDIAKLSPIKIEAVLTLDNKTNRKHKDFIINIIDTIHFDTIAVLHPERDLDDDQYRTPFGKDHLVYESTLQNENGVQYIISREYNTSEIFINQPKSREENKLAQIDSVPEINIDKDVYNTDSDEENVKIKLSLQKGNKLFVSTFYKDNVISSEEFDIKKKEDFIYEYKPLEGESKIHFKLVDKNNNIKTQEVTVSYIPKDKDAHMQIAGKVINLRGNDKDVKIKLSLEKDSKLYVETYIDNELVNTEIFDIDKESFTYEYEPRGDKSKINFKLVDKFNNIKNEEIIISHKPISQDLATLLTGINSFNTAGFENLLNSPKLKSANSIKELISLIYSESAAMGLSKEQTDALIIALAISSSEKTSDFIKSLSNLASGNLKITLDSLFLNQPDFQTNLSVVQYLSANAGKKGYTQKDIVKLLSDYIAQSGYTTQSALARLNQIVKTDISALLTNLDAGAIDIVTVKDFLKHLGKRNIYTAEEMDLIYALIEGINLTIDKDKSLTKAEHKKDDIQVKSKYNSSFILLIVFGIVILIFFILFITRKKSKKRTKRIR
;
A
#
# COMPACT_ATOMS: atom_id res chain seq x y z
N MET A 1 19.40 -39.11 -57.10
CA MET A 1 20.24 -38.66 -55.96
C MET A 1 20.66 -37.19 -56.02
N LYS A 2 21.27 -36.68 -57.10
CA LYS A 2 21.76 -35.27 -57.16
C LYS A 2 20.68 -34.18 -56.92
N LYS A 3 19.43 -34.39 -57.34
CA LYS A 3 18.33 -33.44 -57.10
C LYS A 3 17.80 -33.43 -55.64
N ILE A 4 17.97 -34.54 -54.92
CA ILE A 4 17.57 -34.66 -53.50
C ILE A 4 18.63 -34.01 -52.59
N LEU A 5 19.92 -34.18 -52.92
CA LEU A 5 21.01 -33.50 -52.20
C LEU A 5 20.96 -31.98 -52.34
N LEU A 6 20.59 -31.46 -53.53
CA LEU A 6 20.47 -30.02 -53.74
C LEU A 6 19.31 -29.43 -52.92
N PHE A 7 18.17 -30.12 -52.86
CA PHE A 7 17.00 -29.70 -52.08
C PHE A 7 17.27 -29.69 -50.56
N LEU A 8 17.96 -30.71 -50.04
CA LEU A 8 18.42 -30.77 -48.64
C LEU A 8 19.45 -29.68 -48.31
N SER A 9 20.35 -29.33 -49.24
CA SER A 9 21.30 -28.24 -49.04
C SER A 9 20.63 -26.86 -49.00
N THR A 10 19.59 -26.62 -49.83
CA THR A 10 18.79 -25.39 -49.77
C THR A 10 17.95 -25.27 -48.50
N LEU A 11 17.43 -26.38 -47.96
CA LEU A 11 16.71 -26.38 -46.67
C LEU A 11 17.63 -26.08 -45.49
N LEU A 12 18.89 -26.53 -45.53
CA LEU A 12 19.91 -26.16 -44.55
C LEU A 12 20.34 -24.69 -44.65
N PHE A 13 20.34 -24.09 -45.85
CA PHE A 13 20.63 -22.65 -46.01
C PHE A 13 19.45 -21.75 -45.57
N ILE A 14 18.20 -22.17 -45.78
CA ILE A 14 17.02 -21.38 -45.38
C ILE A 14 16.88 -21.31 -43.85
N ASN A 15 17.19 -22.40 -43.12
CA ASN A 15 17.20 -22.39 -41.65
C ASN A 15 18.31 -21.49 -41.06
N ASN A 16 19.45 -21.34 -41.75
CA ASN A 16 20.53 -20.47 -41.28
C ASN A 16 20.24 -18.97 -41.53
N ILE A 17 19.41 -18.63 -42.52
CA ILE A 17 19.06 -17.23 -42.82
C ILE A 17 18.07 -16.67 -41.79
N THR A 18 17.14 -17.48 -41.28
CA THR A 18 16.19 -17.08 -40.22
C THR A 18 16.87 -16.87 -38.87
N TYR A 19 17.78 -17.77 -38.46
CA TYR A 19 18.56 -17.59 -37.23
C TYR A 19 19.46 -16.34 -37.24
N SER A 20 19.98 -15.97 -38.42
CA SER A 20 20.82 -14.77 -38.57
C SER A 20 20.03 -13.45 -38.43
N GLN A 21 18.72 -13.45 -38.68
CA GLN A 21 17.89 -12.24 -38.51
C GLN A 21 17.46 -12.04 -37.06
N GLU A 22 17.12 -13.11 -36.34
CA GLU A 22 16.78 -13.05 -34.91
C GLU A 22 17.99 -12.67 -34.05
N ALA A 23 19.18 -13.25 -34.32
CA ALA A 23 20.41 -12.90 -33.59
C ALA A 23 20.82 -11.43 -33.79
N TYR A 24 20.61 -10.87 -34.99
CA TYR A 24 20.89 -9.46 -35.29
C TYR A 24 19.95 -8.51 -34.50
N GLN A 25 18.69 -8.91 -34.31
CA GLN A 25 17.72 -8.13 -33.52
C GLN A 25 18.05 -8.13 -32.01
N ILE A 26 18.56 -9.23 -31.47
CA ILE A 26 18.94 -9.31 -30.04
C ILE A 26 20.17 -8.44 -29.75
N GLU A 27 21.16 -8.42 -30.64
CA GLU A 27 22.34 -7.55 -30.52
C GLU A 27 21.94 -6.06 -30.54
N GLU A 28 21.04 -5.66 -31.43
CA GLU A 28 20.52 -4.28 -31.48
C GLU A 28 19.79 -3.90 -30.18
N MET A 29 18.93 -4.79 -29.67
CA MET A 29 18.25 -4.60 -28.38
C MET A 29 19.24 -4.46 -27.22
N PHE A 30 20.31 -5.26 -27.20
CA PHE A 30 21.35 -5.13 -26.19
C PHE A 30 22.01 -3.76 -26.25
N LEU A 31 22.40 -3.29 -27.44
CA LEU A 31 23.07 -1.99 -27.62
C LEU A 31 22.16 -0.82 -27.22
N ASP A 32 20.87 -0.90 -27.52
CA ASP A 32 19.88 0.08 -27.06
C ASP A 32 19.77 0.13 -25.54
N ALA A 33 19.66 -1.03 -24.89
CA ALA A 33 19.62 -1.13 -23.43
C ALA A 33 20.92 -0.60 -22.79
N ASP A 34 22.06 -0.93 -23.40
CA ASP A 34 23.39 -0.52 -22.95
C ASP A 34 23.59 0.99 -23.07
N SER A 35 22.99 1.63 -24.07
CA SER A 35 22.96 3.08 -24.18
C SER A 35 22.21 3.71 -23.00
N TRP A 36 21.02 3.22 -22.66
CA TRP A 36 20.27 3.72 -21.49
C TRP A 36 21.02 3.49 -20.19
N PHE A 37 21.63 2.30 -20.05
CA PHE A 37 22.48 1.96 -18.91
C PHE A 37 23.67 2.91 -18.76
N PHE A 38 24.33 3.26 -19.87
CA PHE A 38 25.45 4.20 -19.87
C PHE A 38 25.05 5.62 -19.42
N TYR A 39 23.82 6.03 -19.71
CA TYR A 39 23.24 7.29 -19.21
C TYR A 39 22.59 7.16 -17.83
N GLU A 40 22.81 6.02 -17.14
CA GLU A 40 22.25 5.72 -15.81
C GLU A 40 20.72 5.73 -15.75
N ASP A 41 20.04 5.62 -16.91
CA ASP A 41 18.59 5.47 -16.97
C ASP A 41 18.20 3.99 -16.86
N TYR A 42 18.39 3.47 -15.66
CA TYR A 42 18.16 2.05 -15.36
C TYR A 42 16.70 1.63 -15.55
N THR A 43 15.75 2.56 -15.41
CA THR A 43 14.31 2.28 -15.57
C THR A 43 13.98 1.95 -17.02
N GLU A 44 14.61 2.64 -17.98
CA GLU A 44 14.44 2.37 -19.41
C GLU A 44 15.33 1.19 -19.89
N ALA A 45 16.53 1.02 -19.31
CA ALA A 45 17.44 -0.08 -19.66
C ALA A 45 16.90 -1.47 -19.26
N LEU A 46 16.40 -1.60 -18.04
CA LEU A 46 15.97 -2.86 -17.43
C LEU A 46 14.99 -3.69 -18.29
N PRO A 47 13.85 -3.15 -18.78
CA PRO A 47 12.88 -3.94 -19.53
C PRO A 47 13.45 -4.48 -20.86
N ILE A 48 14.45 -3.81 -21.42
CA ILE A 48 15.11 -4.27 -22.65
C ILE A 48 16.11 -5.39 -22.31
N PHE A 49 16.94 -5.22 -21.28
CA PHE A 49 17.82 -6.31 -20.82
C PHE A 49 17.07 -7.57 -20.42
N LEU A 50 15.92 -7.45 -19.75
CA LEU A 50 15.07 -8.61 -19.41
C LEU A 50 14.63 -9.38 -20.66
N LYS A 51 14.29 -8.69 -21.76
CA LYS A 51 13.96 -9.34 -23.03
C LYS A 51 15.17 -10.01 -23.68
N VAL A 52 16.34 -9.37 -23.63
CA VAL A 52 17.60 -9.97 -24.11
C VAL A 52 17.89 -11.25 -23.31
N ASN A 53 17.72 -11.23 -21.99
CA ASN A 53 17.93 -12.39 -21.11
C ASN A 53 16.92 -13.52 -21.36
N GLN A 54 15.67 -13.20 -21.73
CA GLN A 54 14.70 -14.23 -22.12
C GLN A 54 15.13 -14.98 -23.39
N ALA A 55 15.78 -14.30 -24.32
CA ALA A 55 16.31 -14.91 -25.54
C ALA A 55 17.66 -15.62 -25.29
N GLU A 56 18.48 -15.10 -24.38
CA GLU A 56 19.80 -15.62 -24.03
C GLU A 56 20.00 -15.75 -22.50
N PRO A 57 19.44 -16.80 -21.87
CA PRO A 57 19.49 -16.96 -20.42
C PRO A 57 20.89 -17.28 -19.86
N ASP A 58 21.83 -17.68 -20.73
CA ASP A 58 23.22 -18.00 -20.35
C ASP A 58 24.18 -16.80 -20.52
N ASN A 59 23.65 -15.61 -20.79
CA ASN A 59 24.45 -14.39 -20.94
C ASN A 59 24.64 -13.68 -19.59
N TYR A 60 25.66 -14.11 -18.85
CA TYR A 60 25.98 -13.59 -17.50
C TYR A 60 26.30 -12.10 -17.47
N ASN A 61 26.76 -11.52 -18.58
CA ASN A 61 26.93 -10.07 -18.71
C ASN A 61 25.59 -9.32 -18.67
N VAL A 62 24.58 -9.83 -19.39
CA VAL A 62 23.22 -9.27 -19.36
C VAL A 62 22.59 -9.47 -17.98
N ILE A 63 22.74 -10.65 -17.39
CA ILE A 63 22.28 -10.94 -16.03
C ILE A 63 22.90 -9.96 -15.01
N TYR A 64 24.21 -9.70 -15.11
CA TYR A 64 24.89 -8.70 -14.30
C TYR A 64 24.25 -7.31 -14.47
N LYS A 65 24.03 -6.86 -15.71
CA LYS A 65 23.41 -5.55 -15.99
C LYS A 65 21.98 -5.45 -15.47
N ILE A 66 21.19 -6.53 -15.53
CA ILE A 66 19.86 -6.61 -14.92
C ILE A 66 19.95 -6.43 -13.40
N GLY A 67 20.83 -7.19 -12.75
CA GLY A 67 21.07 -7.09 -11.32
C GLY A 67 21.49 -5.68 -10.89
N TYR A 68 22.39 -5.07 -11.66
CA TYR A 68 22.83 -3.69 -11.45
C TYR A 68 21.70 -2.67 -11.65
N CYS A 69 20.85 -2.83 -12.67
CA CYS A 69 19.70 -1.96 -12.86
C CYS A 69 18.76 -2.02 -11.66
N TYR A 70 18.40 -3.24 -11.21
CA TYR A 70 17.55 -3.40 -10.03
C TYR A 70 18.15 -2.72 -8.80
N LEU A 71 19.46 -2.88 -8.56
CA LEU A 71 20.17 -2.28 -7.44
C LEU A 71 20.08 -0.75 -7.41
N ASN A 72 19.89 -0.11 -8.56
CA ASN A 72 19.82 1.35 -8.71
C ASN A 72 18.40 1.89 -8.97
N ILE A 73 17.38 1.04 -9.00
CA ILE A 73 15.98 1.46 -9.13
C ILE A 73 15.34 1.50 -7.73
N PRO A 74 14.96 2.68 -7.21
CA PRO A 74 14.30 2.78 -5.91
C PRO A 74 13.05 1.90 -5.81
N GLY A 75 12.92 1.18 -4.69
CA GLY A 75 11.82 0.25 -4.45
C GLY A 75 11.91 -1.08 -5.21
N GLN A 76 12.98 -1.35 -5.96
CA GLN A 76 13.21 -2.64 -6.64
C GLN A 76 14.60 -3.25 -6.37
N LYS A 77 15.33 -2.70 -5.39
CA LYS A 77 16.72 -3.08 -5.08
C LYS A 77 16.85 -4.52 -4.56
N ASP A 78 15.81 -5.05 -3.94
CA ASP A 78 15.69 -6.43 -3.47
C ASP A 78 15.83 -7.46 -4.62
N LYS A 79 15.27 -7.13 -5.79
CA LYS A 79 15.30 -7.99 -6.98
C LYS A 79 16.69 -8.17 -7.57
N ALA A 80 17.68 -7.38 -7.14
CA ALA A 80 19.05 -7.46 -7.64
C ALA A 80 19.76 -8.76 -7.24
N ILE A 81 19.50 -9.29 -6.05
CA ILE A 81 20.22 -10.43 -5.46
C ILE A 81 20.24 -11.66 -6.36
N PRO A 82 19.11 -12.20 -6.86
CA PRO A 82 19.13 -13.42 -7.66
C PRO A 82 19.98 -13.27 -8.93
N TYR A 83 19.87 -12.12 -9.62
CA TYR A 83 20.65 -11.86 -10.83
C TYR A 83 22.14 -11.66 -10.53
N LEU A 84 22.49 -10.85 -9.53
CA LEU A 84 23.90 -10.64 -9.18
C LEU A 84 24.55 -11.92 -8.67
N LYS A 85 23.82 -12.74 -7.90
CA LYS A 85 24.28 -14.06 -7.48
C LYS A 85 24.55 -14.96 -8.68
N GLN A 86 23.61 -15.06 -9.62
CA GLN A 86 23.82 -15.83 -10.86
C GLN A 86 25.01 -15.28 -11.68
N ALA A 87 25.13 -13.96 -11.82
CA ALA A 87 26.25 -13.33 -12.53
C ALA A 87 27.62 -13.73 -11.96
N THR A 88 27.72 -13.91 -10.64
CA THR A 88 28.98 -14.30 -9.99
C THR A 88 29.47 -15.71 -10.34
N GLU A 89 28.60 -16.58 -10.86
CA GLU A 89 28.96 -17.95 -11.26
C GLU A 89 29.97 -17.98 -12.42
N HIS A 90 29.89 -17.01 -13.33
CA HIS A 90 30.73 -16.95 -14.53
C HIS A 90 31.29 -15.54 -14.79
N THR A 91 32.23 -15.12 -13.95
CA THR A 91 32.90 -13.80 -14.05
C THR A 91 34.20 -13.83 -14.86
N THR A 92 34.71 -12.68 -15.33
CA THR A 92 36.00 -12.55 -16.03
C THR A 92 36.79 -11.32 -15.61
N GLU A 93 38.12 -11.44 -15.49
CA GLU A 93 39.04 -10.31 -15.25
C GLU A 93 39.39 -9.52 -16.54
N ASN A 94 39.02 -10.07 -17.69
CA ASN A 94 39.18 -9.46 -19.01
C ASN A 94 37.83 -9.04 -19.56
N TYR A 95 37.02 -8.41 -18.72
CA TYR A 95 35.71 -7.91 -19.10
C TYR A 95 35.84 -6.88 -20.23
N ARG A 96 34.97 -7.01 -21.23
CA ARG A 96 34.86 -6.08 -22.34
C ARG A 96 33.53 -5.36 -22.19
N GLU A 97 33.62 -4.09 -21.84
CA GLU A 97 32.47 -3.21 -21.72
C GLU A 97 31.80 -2.97 -23.08
N ASN A 98 30.50 -2.68 -23.03
CA ASN A 98 29.68 -2.22 -24.15
C ASN A 98 29.69 -3.11 -25.39
N THR A 99 29.81 -4.43 -25.18
CA THR A 99 29.74 -5.41 -26.26
C THR A 99 28.84 -6.59 -25.91
N TYR A 100 27.96 -6.92 -26.85
CA TYR A 100 27.06 -8.07 -26.77
C TYR A 100 27.80 -9.43 -26.86
N ILE A 101 29.02 -9.42 -27.41
CA ILE A 101 29.85 -10.62 -27.57
C ILE A 101 30.38 -11.09 -26.21
N GLU A 102 30.51 -10.21 -25.23
CA GLU A 102 30.92 -10.59 -23.88
C GLU A 102 29.76 -11.28 -23.16
N LYS A 103 29.93 -12.58 -22.87
CA LYS A 103 28.93 -13.42 -22.20
C LYS A 103 29.22 -13.64 -20.72
N ARG A 104 30.42 -13.29 -20.23
CA ARG A 104 30.79 -13.41 -18.81
C ARG A 104 30.56 -12.08 -18.09
N ALA A 105 30.16 -12.15 -16.83
CA ALA A 105 30.01 -10.98 -15.99
C ALA A 105 31.39 -10.37 -15.62
N PRO A 106 31.47 -9.07 -15.30
CA PRO A 106 32.66 -8.52 -14.65
C PRO A 106 32.81 -9.08 -13.22
N VAL A 107 34.03 -9.09 -12.70
CA VAL A 107 34.28 -9.47 -11.30
C VAL A 107 33.60 -8.52 -10.30
N ASP A 108 33.27 -7.31 -10.72
CA ASP A 108 32.47 -6.32 -10.01
C ASP A 108 31.11 -6.86 -9.55
N ALA A 109 30.58 -7.90 -10.22
CA ALA A 109 29.36 -8.58 -9.80
C ALA A 109 29.42 -9.02 -8.32
N PHE A 110 30.59 -9.42 -7.79
CA PHE A 110 30.74 -9.75 -6.36
C PHE A 110 30.60 -8.53 -5.45
N PHE A 111 31.13 -7.38 -5.87
CA PHE A 111 31.00 -6.13 -5.12
C PHE A 111 29.53 -5.69 -5.06
N TYR A 112 28.87 -5.65 -6.21
CA TYR A 112 27.46 -5.26 -6.28
C TYR A 112 26.53 -6.27 -5.62
N LEU A 113 26.88 -7.57 -5.62
CA LEU A 113 26.18 -8.56 -4.82
C LEU A 113 26.30 -8.27 -3.31
N GLY A 114 27.49 -7.84 -2.86
CA GLY A 114 27.68 -7.34 -1.50
C GLY A 114 26.79 -6.14 -1.17
N ASN A 115 26.72 -5.14 -2.07
CA ASN A 115 25.83 -3.99 -1.91
C ASN A 115 24.36 -4.42 -1.82
N ALA A 116 23.94 -5.35 -2.70
CA ALA A 116 22.58 -5.88 -2.71
C ALA A 116 22.26 -6.61 -1.40
N TYR A 117 23.16 -7.45 -0.89
CA TYR A 117 22.97 -8.09 0.42
C TYR A 117 22.91 -7.08 1.57
N LEU A 118 23.76 -6.05 1.56
CA LEU A 118 23.80 -5.04 2.62
C LEU A 118 22.47 -4.27 2.69
N ILE A 119 22.00 -3.72 1.56
CA ILE A 119 20.74 -2.98 1.47
C ILE A 119 19.53 -3.83 1.89
N ASN A 120 19.60 -5.15 1.65
CA ASN A 120 18.56 -6.10 2.06
C ASN A 120 18.76 -6.67 3.48
N ASN A 121 19.60 -6.04 4.31
CA ASN A 121 19.90 -6.42 5.69
C ASN A 121 20.50 -7.82 5.87
N GLN A 122 21.05 -8.43 4.80
CA GLN A 122 21.77 -9.70 4.82
C GLN A 122 23.26 -9.46 5.06
N ILE A 123 23.58 -8.90 6.24
CA ILE A 123 24.87 -8.27 6.52
C ILE A 123 26.03 -9.27 6.47
N GLU A 124 25.87 -10.49 6.98
CA GLU A 124 26.93 -11.49 6.92
C GLU A 124 27.27 -11.89 5.47
N LEU A 125 26.25 -12.06 4.63
CA LEU A 125 26.43 -12.37 3.20
C LEU A 125 27.06 -11.20 2.43
N ALA A 126 26.78 -9.97 2.84
CA ALA A 126 27.44 -8.78 2.30
C ALA A 126 28.95 -8.80 2.61
N ILE A 127 29.31 -9.04 3.88
CA ILE A 127 30.71 -9.17 4.31
C ILE A 127 31.41 -10.28 3.51
N ASP A 128 30.79 -11.45 3.40
CA ASP A 128 31.36 -12.58 2.65
C ASP A 128 31.59 -12.23 1.17
N SER A 129 30.65 -11.53 0.55
CA SER A 129 30.74 -11.09 -0.85
C SER A 129 31.88 -10.08 -1.05
N TYR A 130 32.00 -9.09 -0.15
CA TYR A 130 33.09 -8.12 -0.18
C TYR A 130 34.46 -8.74 0.06
N LEU A 131 34.56 -9.68 1.01
CA LEU A 131 35.80 -10.42 1.27
C LEU A 131 36.17 -11.33 0.08
N GLY A 132 35.18 -11.96 -0.55
CA GLY A 132 35.35 -12.70 -1.79
C GLY A 132 35.91 -11.82 -2.91
N PHE A 133 35.31 -10.65 -3.14
CA PHE A 133 35.80 -9.67 -4.10
C PHE A 133 37.23 -9.21 -3.77
N LYS A 134 37.50 -8.84 -2.51
CA LYS A 134 38.84 -8.43 -2.05
C LYS A 134 39.89 -9.52 -2.28
N LYS A 135 39.52 -10.79 -2.09
CA LYS A 135 40.39 -11.93 -2.36
C LYS A 135 40.71 -12.04 -3.85
N ILE A 136 39.71 -11.94 -4.73
CA ILE A 136 39.91 -11.94 -6.20
C ILE A 136 40.88 -10.83 -6.59
N LEU A 137 40.67 -9.61 -6.11
CA LEU A 137 41.55 -8.48 -6.38
C LEU A 137 42.99 -8.74 -5.93
N SER A 138 43.19 -9.31 -4.74
CA SER A 138 44.53 -9.61 -4.20
C SER A 138 45.29 -10.69 -4.99
N GLN A 139 44.57 -11.61 -5.63
CA GLN A 139 45.14 -12.76 -6.35
C GLN A 139 45.41 -12.45 -7.83
N SER A 140 44.74 -11.43 -8.39
CA SER A 140 44.94 -11.03 -9.78
C SER A 140 46.18 -10.16 -9.94
N LYS A 141 47.13 -10.59 -10.78
CA LYS A 141 48.27 -9.75 -11.20
C LYS A 141 47.86 -8.52 -12.03
N LYS A 142 46.64 -8.51 -12.57
CA LYS A 142 46.11 -7.43 -13.41
C LYS A 142 45.30 -6.42 -12.60
N LEU A 143 44.46 -6.89 -11.67
CA LEU A 143 43.51 -6.05 -10.92
C LEU A 143 44.06 -5.51 -9.59
N THR A 144 45.30 -5.85 -9.24
CA THR A 144 45.99 -5.38 -8.03
C THR A 144 46.40 -3.89 -8.11
N ASN A 145 46.25 -3.24 -9.26
CA ASN A 145 46.53 -1.81 -9.38
C ASN A 145 45.39 -0.98 -8.76
N LYS A 146 45.73 -0.09 -7.81
CA LYS A 146 44.78 0.82 -7.15
C LYS A 146 44.08 1.78 -8.11
N ASP A 147 44.65 2.00 -9.30
CA ASP A 147 44.02 2.83 -10.33
C ASP A 147 42.76 2.20 -10.94
N ILE A 148 42.52 0.89 -10.73
CA ILE A 148 41.38 0.16 -11.29
C ILE A 148 40.25 0.06 -10.26
N TYR A 149 40.56 -0.27 -9.01
CA TYR A 149 39.57 -0.44 -7.94
C TYR A 149 39.95 0.32 -6.67
N ASN A 150 38.99 1.04 -6.12
CA ASN A 150 39.15 1.76 -4.85
C ASN A 150 39.01 0.80 -3.65
N ILE A 151 40.15 0.23 -3.22
CA ILE A 151 40.21 -0.69 -2.06
C ILE A 151 39.76 -0.01 -0.76
N ASP A 152 39.97 1.30 -0.63
CA ASP A 152 39.57 2.04 0.57
C ASP A 152 38.04 2.14 0.65
N TYR A 153 37.36 2.32 -0.49
CA TYR A 153 35.91 2.26 -0.57
C TYR A 153 35.36 0.85 -0.27
N LEU A 154 36.02 -0.20 -0.77
CA LEU A 154 35.64 -1.59 -0.43
C LEU A 154 35.78 -1.87 1.08
N ASN A 155 36.87 -1.42 1.70
CA ASN A 155 37.05 -1.58 3.15
C ASN A 155 35.99 -0.81 3.93
N ARG A 156 35.65 0.41 3.49
CA ARG A 156 34.55 1.20 4.05
C ARG A 156 33.23 0.43 4.01
N GLN A 157 32.89 -0.26 2.92
CA GLN A 157 31.66 -1.07 2.86
C GLN A 157 31.64 -2.20 3.91
N ILE A 158 32.79 -2.82 4.18
CA ILE A 158 32.93 -3.82 5.26
C ILE A 158 32.78 -3.16 6.64
N ASP A 159 33.36 -1.97 6.84
CA ASP A 159 33.19 -1.21 8.08
C ASP A 159 31.75 -0.76 8.30
N ALA A 160 31.03 -0.41 7.23
CA ALA A 160 29.61 -0.09 7.26
C ALA A 160 28.77 -1.30 7.70
N CYS A 161 29.07 -2.50 7.21
CA CYS A 161 28.44 -3.75 7.69
C CYS A 161 28.63 -3.94 9.21
N ASN A 162 29.84 -3.72 9.71
CA ASN A 162 30.14 -3.84 11.14
C ASN A 162 29.39 -2.77 11.98
N THR A 163 29.25 -1.55 11.45
CA THR A 163 28.48 -0.48 12.09
C THR A 163 26.99 -0.80 12.08
N ALA A 164 26.46 -1.34 10.98
CA ALA A 164 25.08 -1.78 10.87
C ALA A 164 24.72 -2.82 11.93
N ILE A 165 25.59 -3.81 12.18
CA ILE A 165 25.41 -4.79 13.26
C ILE A 165 25.32 -4.10 14.62
N LYS A 166 26.22 -3.14 14.91
CA LYS A 166 26.24 -2.41 16.20
C LYS A 166 24.98 -1.57 16.40
N LEU A 167 24.56 -0.82 15.37
CA LEU A 167 23.38 0.05 15.45
C LEU A 167 22.08 -0.74 15.52
N ARG A 168 21.95 -1.86 14.78
CA ARG A 168 20.78 -2.74 14.86
C ARG A 168 20.63 -3.39 16.25
N ASN A 169 21.74 -3.68 16.93
CA ASN A 169 21.73 -4.19 18.29
C ASN A 169 21.41 -3.11 19.35
N ASN A 170 21.45 -1.83 18.98
CA ASN A 170 21.17 -0.70 19.86
C ASN A 170 20.25 0.31 19.12
N PRO A 171 19.01 -0.08 18.80
CA PRO A 171 18.10 0.78 18.05
C PRO A 171 17.73 2.03 18.86
N VAL A 172 17.57 3.16 18.16
CA VAL A 172 17.05 4.40 18.73
C VAL A 172 15.53 4.39 18.69
N ASN A 173 14.91 5.02 19.69
CA ASN A 173 13.47 5.20 19.70
C ASN A 173 13.10 6.52 19.00
N PHE A 174 11.96 6.51 18.31
CA PHE A 174 11.37 7.69 17.70
C PHE A 174 9.87 7.50 17.54
N ILE A 175 9.14 8.60 17.42
CA ILE A 175 7.72 8.59 17.06
C ILE A 175 7.63 9.15 15.64
N ALA A 176 6.95 8.44 14.75
CA ALA A 176 6.72 8.93 13.39
C ALA A 176 5.21 9.03 13.13
N ALA A 177 4.77 10.23 12.76
CA ALA A 177 3.42 10.51 12.32
C ALA A 177 3.43 10.70 10.80
N ASN A 178 2.81 9.79 10.06
CA ASN A 178 2.56 9.97 8.63
C ASN A 178 1.66 11.20 8.44
N LEU A 179 2.01 12.12 7.53
CA LEU A 179 1.22 13.34 7.34
C LEU A 179 -0.16 13.10 6.72
N GLY A 180 -0.38 11.93 6.15
CA GLY A 180 -1.67 11.50 5.61
C GLY A 180 -2.14 12.32 4.41
N ASN A 181 -3.36 12.01 3.96
CA ASN A 181 -4.06 12.83 2.96
C ASN A 181 -4.39 14.21 3.58
N PRO A 182 -4.20 15.34 2.85
CA PRO A 182 -3.94 15.42 1.41
C PRO A 182 -2.46 15.55 1.01
N VAL A 183 -1.52 15.50 1.96
CA VAL A 183 -0.09 15.66 1.67
C VAL A 183 0.46 14.41 1.01
N ASN A 184 0.29 13.25 1.66
CA ASN A 184 0.71 11.97 1.11
C ASN A 184 -0.38 11.41 0.19
N THR A 185 0.04 10.94 -0.97
CA THR A 185 -0.83 10.41 -2.03
C THR A 185 -0.28 9.09 -2.54
N LYS A 186 -0.91 8.51 -3.57
CA LYS A 186 -0.38 7.28 -4.19
C LYS A 186 0.95 7.44 -4.92
N PHE A 187 1.42 8.68 -5.07
CA PHE A 187 2.68 9.01 -5.72
C PHE A 187 3.79 9.08 -4.66
N THR A 188 5.04 9.12 -5.08
CA THR A 188 6.15 9.29 -4.14
C THR A 188 6.24 10.76 -3.77
N GLU A 189 6.05 11.10 -2.50
CA GLU A 189 6.30 12.43 -1.97
C GLU A 189 7.65 12.48 -1.23
N PHE A 190 8.56 13.29 -1.76
CA PHE A 190 9.94 13.36 -1.32
C PHE A 190 10.46 14.80 -1.25
N ASN A 191 11.62 14.96 -0.61
CA ASN A 191 12.25 16.25 -0.38
C ASN A 191 11.35 17.29 0.33
N PRO A 192 10.69 16.96 1.46
CA PRO A 192 9.78 17.89 2.13
C PRO A 192 10.53 19.02 2.82
N VAL A 193 10.10 20.27 2.63
CA VAL A 193 10.65 21.44 3.32
C VAL A 193 9.54 22.24 3.99
N VAL A 194 9.75 22.62 5.25
CA VAL A 194 8.73 23.25 6.11
C VAL A 194 9.21 24.61 6.62
N SER A 195 8.29 25.57 6.78
CA SER A 195 8.61 26.87 7.37
C SER A 195 8.79 26.73 8.89
N GLY A 196 9.51 27.67 9.50
CA GLY A 196 9.79 27.62 10.93
C GLY A 196 8.57 27.81 11.83
N ASP A 197 7.50 28.42 11.31
CA ASP A 197 6.21 28.48 11.99
C ASP A 197 5.30 27.28 11.69
N GLU A 198 5.80 26.29 10.94
CA GLU A 198 5.09 25.09 10.50
C GLU A 198 3.80 25.37 9.71
N LYS A 199 3.68 26.55 9.08
CA LYS A 199 2.49 26.91 8.28
C LYS A 199 2.62 26.65 6.80
N THR A 200 3.84 26.45 6.31
CA THR A 200 4.10 26.21 4.89
C THR A 200 4.88 24.92 4.73
N LEU A 201 4.41 24.05 3.84
CA LEU A 201 5.09 22.83 3.44
C LEU A 201 5.21 22.83 1.92
N VAL A 202 6.41 22.55 1.41
CA VAL A 202 6.67 22.37 -0.02
C VAL A 202 7.41 21.05 -0.19
N PHE A 203 7.07 20.28 -1.22
CA PHE A 203 7.70 18.97 -1.47
C PHE A 203 7.68 18.66 -2.95
N THR A 204 8.47 17.66 -3.34
CA THR A 204 8.50 17.12 -4.70
C THR A 204 7.68 15.83 -4.74
N THR A 205 6.93 15.63 -5.82
CA THR A 205 6.11 14.44 -6.05
C THR A 205 6.48 13.80 -7.38
N LYS A 206 6.83 12.51 -7.36
CA LYS A 206 7.08 11.73 -8.58
C LYS A 206 5.76 11.31 -9.21
N LEU A 207 5.29 12.07 -10.20
CA LEU A 207 4.10 11.72 -10.97
C LEU A 207 4.47 10.73 -12.09
N LYS A 208 3.46 10.16 -12.74
CA LYS A 208 3.62 9.12 -13.77
C LYS A 208 4.60 9.48 -14.91
N PHE A 209 4.74 10.76 -15.24
CA PHE A 209 5.53 11.21 -16.39
C PHE A 209 6.61 12.24 -16.03
N TYR A 210 6.59 12.78 -14.82
CA TYR A 210 7.49 13.85 -14.40
C TYR A 210 7.46 14.08 -12.89
N ASP A 211 8.51 14.69 -12.35
CA ASP A 211 8.55 15.17 -10.98
C ASP A 211 7.95 16.58 -10.89
N ALA A 212 7.11 16.81 -9.88
CA ALA A 212 6.35 18.04 -9.71
C ALA A 212 6.52 18.62 -8.32
N ILE A 213 6.59 19.95 -8.21
CA ILE A 213 6.70 20.65 -6.93
C ILE A 213 5.30 21.06 -6.45
N PHE A 214 4.97 20.63 -5.24
CA PHE A 214 3.70 20.90 -4.58
C PHE A 214 3.88 21.79 -3.35
N TYR A 215 2.92 22.69 -3.13
CA TYR A 215 2.88 23.65 -2.05
C TYR A 215 1.58 23.49 -1.24
N SER A 216 1.69 23.36 0.07
CA SER A 216 0.56 23.25 1.01
C SER A 216 0.71 24.24 2.16
N ARG A 217 -0.42 24.70 2.71
CA ARG A 217 -0.48 25.53 3.91
C ARG A 217 -1.17 24.83 5.05
N LYS A 218 -0.72 25.08 6.27
CA LYS A 218 -1.38 24.61 7.48
C LYS A 218 -2.43 25.62 7.94
N GLU A 219 -3.69 25.20 7.94
CA GLU A 219 -4.85 26.00 8.35
C GLU A 219 -5.61 25.23 9.45
N ASN A 220 -5.84 25.87 10.60
CA ASN A 220 -6.48 25.25 11.77
C ASN A 220 -5.84 23.91 12.22
N GLY A 221 -4.52 23.80 12.09
CA GLY A 221 -3.77 22.60 12.48
C GLY A 221 -3.67 21.52 11.39
N ASN A 222 -4.39 21.65 10.27
CA ASN A 222 -4.41 20.67 9.18
C ASN A 222 -3.73 21.21 7.93
N TRP A 223 -3.04 20.35 7.19
CA TRP A 223 -2.48 20.70 5.88
C TRP A 223 -3.58 20.82 4.83
N SER A 224 -3.54 21.89 4.04
CA SER A 224 -4.44 22.11 2.89
C SER A 224 -4.10 21.14 1.76
N TYR A 225 -5.03 20.98 0.81
CA TYR A 225 -4.72 20.28 -0.45
C TYR A 225 -3.50 20.93 -1.12
N PRO A 226 -2.45 20.14 -1.43
CA PRO A 226 -1.26 20.67 -2.08
C PRO A 226 -1.57 21.17 -3.50
N VAL A 227 -0.99 22.31 -3.85
CA VAL A 227 -1.13 22.93 -5.17
C VAL A 227 0.14 22.70 -5.97
N ASN A 228 0.02 22.22 -7.21
CA ASN A 228 1.15 22.13 -8.14
C ASN A 228 1.59 23.54 -8.57
N ILE A 229 2.83 23.92 -8.25
CA ILE A 229 3.36 25.26 -8.51
C ILE A 229 4.35 25.34 -9.67
N MET A 230 4.53 24.28 -10.45
CA MET A 230 5.50 24.22 -11.55
C MET A 230 5.35 25.37 -12.55
N SER A 231 4.10 25.72 -12.89
CA SER A 231 3.79 26.83 -13.80
C SER A 231 4.15 28.21 -13.24
N GLN A 232 4.05 28.40 -11.92
CA GLN A 232 4.43 29.64 -11.24
C GLN A 232 5.95 29.80 -11.24
N LEU A 233 6.64 28.70 -10.92
CA LEU A 233 8.09 28.59 -10.93
C LEU A 233 8.69 28.70 -12.34
N GLY A 234 7.92 28.34 -13.36
CA GLY A 234 8.37 28.35 -14.76
C GLY A 234 9.34 27.22 -15.09
N VAL A 235 9.14 26.04 -14.49
CA VAL A 235 10.06 24.90 -14.53
C VAL A 235 9.42 23.64 -15.14
N ASP A 236 10.28 22.68 -15.48
CA ASP A 236 9.97 21.34 -15.99
C ASP A 236 10.43 20.25 -14.99
N ASN A 237 10.46 18.99 -15.44
CA ASN A 237 10.63 17.79 -14.62
C ASN A 237 12.03 17.56 -14.04
N LYS A 238 13.00 18.46 -14.29
CA LYS A 238 14.38 18.37 -13.80
C LYS A 238 14.63 19.15 -12.51
N THR A 239 13.58 19.57 -11.81
CA THR A 239 13.66 20.47 -10.66
C THR A 239 13.09 19.81 -9.41
N ALA A 240 13.81 19.90 -8.29
CA ALA A 240 13.38 19.37 -7.00
C ALA A 240 13.50 20.42 -5.88
N THR A 241 12.73 20.24 -4.82
CA THR A 241 12.81 21.03 -3.59
C THR A 241 14.15 20.84 -2.88
N SER A 242 14.67 21.93 -2.29
CA SER A 242 15.90 21.89 -1.49
C SER A 242 15.71 22.50 -0.10
N CYS A 243 15.27 23.75 0.00
CA CYS A 243 15.05 24.39 1.31
C CYS A 243 13.97 25.46 1.25
N LEU A 244 13.30 25.70 2.38
CA LEU A 244 12.39 26.82 2.56
C LEU A 244 12.97 27.76 3.62
N SER A 245 12.90 29.07 3.40
CA SER A 245 13.30 30.04 4.42
C SER A 245 12.43 29.91 5.67
N HIS A 246 12.98 30.30 6.82
CA HIS A 246 12.28 30.20 8.10
C HIS A 246 10.92 30.93 8.10
N ASP A 247 10.79 32.04 7.37
CA ASP A 247 9.53 32.79 7.22
C ASP A 247 8.60 32.28 6.11
N GLY A 248 8.98 31.22 5.39
CA GLY A 248 8.20 30.59 4.33
C GLY A 248 8.12 31.39 3.02
N LYS A 249 8.94 32.42 2.82
CA LYS A 249 8.85 33.32 1.65
C LYS A 249 9.88 33.09 0.56
N GLU A 250 10.98 32.40 0.82
CA GLU A 250 11.96 32.00 -0.19
C GLU A 250 12.00 30.48 -0.27
N LEU A 251 11.85 29.93 -1.47
CA LEU A 251 11.97 28.51 -1.78
C LEU A 251 13.22 28.31 -2.63
N TYR A 252 14.19 27.57 -2.08
CA TYR A 252 15.40 27.15 -2.75
C TYR A 252 15.17 25.79 -3.42
N LEU A 253 15.64 25.66 -4.65
CA LEU A 253 15.37 24.54 -5.54
C LEU A 253 16.69 24.07 -6.16
N TYR A 254 16.81 22.76 -6.34
CA TYR A 254 17.84 22.16 -7.17
C TYR A 254 17.30 21.95 -8.58
N ARG A 255 18.13 22.14 -9.60
CA ARG A 255 17.81 21.79 -10.99
C ARG A 255 19.02 21.23 -11.72
N ASP A 256 18.80 20.17 -12.49
CA ASP A 256 19.75 19.66 -13.49
C ASP A 256 19.58 20.42 -14.82
N ASP A 257 20.52 21.29 -15.15
CA ASP A 257 20.58 22.05 -16.41
C ASP A 257 21.46 21.32 -17.46
N ASP A 258 21.10 20.07 -17.78
CA ASP A 258 21.79 19.20 -18.74
C ASP A 258 23.20 18.78 -18.29
N PHE A 259 23.25 17.98 -17.22
CA PHE A 259 24.45 17.52 -16.51
C PHE A 259 25.20 18.66 -15.78
N ASP A 260 24.48 19.75 -15.50
CA ASP A 260 24.96 20.90 -14.72
C ASP A 260 24.00 21.16 -13.55
N GLY A 261 24.33 20.59 -12.38
CA GLY A 261 23.54 20.71 -11.17
C GLY A 261 23.64 22.12 -10.57
N ASN A 262 22.51 22.80 -10.39
CA ASN A 262 22.45 24.20 -9.99
C ASN A 262 21.39 24.50 -8.93
N ILE A 263 21.62 25.54 -8.14
CA ILE A 263 20.70 26.03 -7.10
C ILE A 263 19.98 27.29 -7.56
N TYR A 264 18.67 27.29 -7.37
CA TYR A 264 17.76 28.36 -7.74
C TYR A 264 16.96 28.84 -6.54
N VAL A 265 16.38 30.04 -6.64
CA VAL A 265 15.46 30.59 -5.63
C VAL A 265 14.18 31.13 -6.27
N SER A 266 13.04 30.86 -5.65
CA SER A 266 11.74 31.48 -5.93
C SER A 266 11.25 32.22 -4.69
N ARG A 267 10.45 33.29 -4.88
CA ARG A 267 9.95 34.13 -3.80
C ARG A 267 8.43 34.22 -3.82
N LEU A 268 7.80 34.01 -2.67
CA LEU A 268 6.37 34.12 -2.49
C LEU A 268 5.97 35.59 -2.35
N LYS A 269 5.20 36.11 -3.32
CA LYS A 269 4.65 37.47 -3.29
C LYS A 269 3.15 37.42 -3.53
N ASN A 270 2.36 38.00 -2.62
CA ASN A 270 0.89 38.02 -2.70
C ASN A 270 0.26 36.62 -2.90
N GLY A 271 0.84 35.59 -2.28
CA GLY A 271 0.36 34.21 -2.37
C GLY A 271 0.75 33.46 -3.66
N VAL A 272 1.59 34.05 -4.51
CA VAL A 272 2.07 33.42 -5.75
C VAL A 272 3.59 33.33 -5.74
N TRP A 273 4.13 32.17 -6.09
CA TRP A 273 5.57 31.97 -6.24
C TRP A 273 6.07 32.66 -7.51
N SER A 274 7.20 33.35 -7.43
CA SER A 274 7.85 33.91 -8.61
C SER A 274 8.45 32.81 -9.48
N ARG A 275 8.79 33.16 -10.72
CA ARG A 275 9.71 32.32 -11.49
C ARG A 275 11.03 32.15 -10.75
N ILE A 276 11.68 31.02 -10.98
CA ILE A 276 12.97 30.70 -10.37
C ILE A 276 14.08 31.62 -10.91
N GLU A 277 14.99 32.01 -10.04
CA GLU A 277 16.19 32.79 -10.36
C GLU A 277 17.42 31.98 -9.98
N LYS A 278 18.36 31.81 -10.92
CA LYS A 278 19.63 31.13 -10.68
C LYS A 278 20.42 31.94 -9.66
N LEU A 279 20.95 31.30 -8.61
CA LEU A 279 21.86 31.97 -7.68
C LEU A 279 23.14 32.43 -8.41
N GLY A 280 23.83 33.42 -7.83
CA GLY A 280 25.00 34.05 -8.44
C GLY A 280 26.18 33.11 -8.68
N GLU A 281 27.13 33.58 -9.49
CA GLU A 281 28.31 32.81 -9.97
C GLU A 281 29.26 32.32 -8.87
N THR A 282 29.13 32.83 -7.64
CA THR A 282 29.87 32.35 -6.47
C THR A 282 29.28 31.06 -5.89
N ILE A 283 28.00 30.79 -6.16
CA ILE A 283 27.29 29.60 -5.72
C ILE A 283 27.21 28.60 -6.87
N ASN A 284 26.59 29.02 -7.97
CA ASN A 284 26.44 28.20 -9.17
C ASN A 284 27.67 28.38 -10.04
N THR A 285 28.48 27.34 -10.09
CA THR A 285 29.75 27.35 -10.80
C THR A 285 29.68 26.39 -12.00
N LYS A 286 30.83 25.97 -12.52
CA LYS A 286 30.91 24.90 -13.52
C LYS A 286 30.91 23.49 -12.89
N TYR A 287 30.85 23.46 -11.56
CA TYR A 287 30.87 22.25 -10.75
C TYR A 287 29.43 21.90 -10.40
N TRP A 288 29.21 20.65 -10.00
CA TRP A 288 27.91 20.15 -9.61
C TRP A 288 27.52 20.69 -8.24
N GLU A 289 26.46 21.48 -8.19
CA GLU A 289 25.80 21.91 -6.95
C GLU A 289 24.45 21.19 -6.77
N SER A 290 24.30 20.40 -5.69
CA SER A 290 23.16 19.47 -5.52
C SER A 290 22.08 19.91 -4.55
N HIS A 291 22.42 20.61 -3.47
CA HIS A 291 21.49 20.93 -2.38
C HIS A 291 21.92 22.16 -1.60
N ALA A 292 20.97 22.92 -1.06
CA ALA A 292 21.21 24.09 -0.22
C ALA A 292 20.25 24.18 0.98
N SER A 293 20.70 24.82 2.06
CA SER A 293 19.91 25.20 3.23
C SER A 293 20.28 26.61 3.69
N ILE A 294 19.26 27.43 3.94
CA ILE A 294 19.40 28.83 4.38
C ILE A 294 19.27 28.92 5.90
N SER A 295 20.10 29.74 6.56
CA SER A 295 19.97 30.03 7.99
C SER A 295 18.70 30.80 8.31
N LYS A 296 18.21 30.71 9.56
CA LYS A 296 16.99 31.40 10.02
C LYS A 296 16.96 32.89 9.73
N ASP A 297 18.11 33.55 9.85
CA ASP A 297 18.27 34.99 9.59
C ASP A 297 18.49 35.34 8.11
N GLY A 298 18.53 34.36 7.22
CA GLY A 298 18.73 34.53 5.78
C GLY A 298 20.13 34.96 5.37
N LYS A 299 21.14 34.85 6.26
CA LYS A 299 22.50 35.38 6.03
C LYS A 299 23.53 34.33 5.64
N GLN A 300 23.29 33.04 5.88
CA GLN A 300 24.23 31.97 5.58
C GLN A 300 23.54 30.89 4.74
N LEU A 301 24.11 30.57 3.59
CA LEU A 301 23.68 29.48 2.73
C LEU A 301 24.68 28.33 2.85
N TYR A 302 24.21 27.21 3.39
CA TYR A 302 24.93 25.94 3.41
C TYR A 302 24.58 25.17 2.16
N PHE A 303 25.55 24.60 1.44
CA PHE A 303 25.26 23.90 0.21
C PHE A 303 26.36 22.91 -0.18
N THR A 304 25.98 21.92 -0.97
CA THR A 304 26.88 20.86 -1.45
C THR A 304 27.42 21.19 -2.84
N SER A 305 28.72 20.96 -3.06
CA SER A 305 29.39 21.21 -4.35
C SER A 305 30.59 20.28 -4.54
N ASN A 306 30.87 19.85 -5.79
CA ASN A 306 32.12 19.16 -6.15
C ASN A 306 33.24 20.07 -6.68
N ARG A 307 33.27 21.31 -6.20
CA ARG A 307 34.33 22.26 -6.54
C ARG A 307 35.70 21.80 -6.05
N ALA A 308 36.72 22.22 -6.79
CA ALA A 308 38.10 21.91 -6.48
C ALA A 308 38.52 22.39 -5.07
N GLY A 309 39.33 21.58 -4.39
CA GLY A 309 39.87 21.87 -3.06
C GLY A 309 39.02 21.33 -1.89
N GLY A 310 38.02 20.49 -2.17
CA GLY A 310 37.30 19.69 -1.17
C GLY A 310 38.08 18.46 -0.69
N PHE A 311 37.47 17.70 0.22
CA PHE A 311 37.97 16.46 0.80
C PHE A 311 37.49 15.23 0.01
N GLY A 312 36.22 15.21 -0.39
CA GLY A 312 35.60 14.18 -1.23
C GLY A 312 35.25 14.71 -2.63
N ASP A 313 34.36 13.99 -3.33
CA ASP A 313 33.79 14.50 -4.58
C ASP A 313 32.71 15.54 -4.25
N LEU A 314 31.66 15.21 -3.49
CA LEU A 314 30.70 16.20 -2.98
C LEU A 314 31.01 16.61 -1.53
N ASP A 315 31.24 17.91 -1.32
CA ASP A 315 31.54 18.51 -0.02
C ASP A 315 30.50 19.59 0.36
N ILE A 316 30.31 19.82 1.67
CA ILE A 316 29.46 20.90 2.18
C ILE A 316 30.28 22.20 2.39
N TYR A 317 29.76 23.29 1.84
CA TYR A 317 30.27 24.65 1.93
C TYR A 317 29.27 25.58 2.60
N VAL A 318 29.76 26.72 3.10
CA VAL A 318 28.92 27.83 3.57
C VAL A 318 29.31 29.13 2.87
N SER A 319 28.32 29.89 2.41
CA SER A 319 28.50 31.24 1.89
C SER A 319 27.70 32.26 2.71
N GLU A 320 28.25 33.45 2.88
CA GLU A 320 27.63 34.57 3.59
C GLU A 320 26.96 35.53 2.60
N LYS A 321 25.76 36.00 2.94
CA LYS A 321 25.05 37.01 2.18
C LYS A 321 25.67 38.37 2.42
N LEU A 322 26.11 39.03 1.36
CA LEU A 322 26.72 40.35 1.39
C LEU A 322 25.66 41.46 1.53
N PRO A 323 26.04 42.69 1.94
CA PRO A 323 25.10 43.80 2.10
C PRO A 323 24.33 44.20 0.83
N ASP A 324 24.89 43.89 -0.35
CA ASP A 324 24.25 44.12 -1.65
C ASP A 324 23.24 43.02 -2.04
N GLY A 325 23.08 42.00 -1.20
CA GLY A 325 22.16 40.88 -1.39
C GLY A 325 22.76 39.70 -2.16
N THR A 326 24.00 39.81 -2.65
CA THR A 326 24.71 38.71 -3.33
C THR A 326 25.32 37.72 -2.35
N TRP A 327 25.70 36.54 -2.83
CA TRP A 327 26.39 35.54 -2.03
C TRP A 327 27.90 35.69 -2.17
N GLY A 328 28.62 35.73 -1.05
CA GLY A 328 30.07 35.82 -1.01
C GLY A 328 30.77 34.53 -1.43
N MET A 329 32.11 34.53 -1.37
CA MET A 329 32.91 33.34 -1.67
C MET A 329 32.62 32.23 -0.64
N PRO A 330 32.28 31.02 -1.09
CA PRO A 330 31.96 29.91 -0.19
C PRO A 330 33.22 29.35 0.50
N LYS A 331 33.06 28.93 1.75
CA LYS A 331 34.09 28.29 2.57
C LYS A 331 33.72 26.83 2.81
N ASN A 332 34.67 25.91 2.62
CA ASN A 332 34.49 24.50 2.95
C ASN A 332 34.32 24.34 4.47
N LEU A 333 33.41 23.47 4.93
CA LEU A 333 33.15 23.30 6.37
C LEU A 333 34.22 22.49 7.13
N GLY A 334 35.23 21.98 6.41
CA GLY A 334 36.39 21.30 6.99
C GLY A 334 36.14 19.83 7.30
N LYS A 335 37.23 19.14 7.66
CA LYS A 335 37.32 17.67 7.81
C LYS A 335 36.40 17.02 8.85
N ASN A 336 35.80 17.82 9.74
CA ASN A 336 34.85 17.29 10.73
C ASN A 336 33.47 17.10 10.10
N ILE A 337 33.13 17.89 9.08
CA ILE A 337 31.88 17.73 8.33
C ILE A 337 32.15 16.91 7.07
N ASN A 338 33.15 17.32 6.29
CA ASN A 338 33.47 16.73 5.01
C ASN A 338 34.48 15.59 5.17
N SER A 339 34.25 14.49 4.47
CA SER A 339 35.07 13.29 4.50
C SER A 339 35.74 13.06 3.14
N PRO A 340 36.57 12.01 2.97
CA PRO A 340 37.05 11.61 1.64
C PRO A 340 35.95 11.10 0.68
N TRP A 341 34.69 11.04 1.13
CA TRP A 341 33.53 10.53 0.40
C TRP A 341 32.49 11.65 0.21
N ASN A 342 31.26 11.31 -0.19
CA ASN A 342 30.26 12.33 -0.48
C ASN A 342 29.47 12.77 0.75
N GLU A 343 29.30 14.09 0.92
CA GLU A 343 28.37 14.73 1.84
C GLU A 343 27.30 15.52 1.09
N ASN A 344 26.03 15.34 1.47
CA ASN A 344 24.89 15.90 0.76
C ASN A 344 23.76 16.31 1.73
N SER A 345 22.71 16.94 1.19
CA SER A 345 21.49 17.33 1.93
C SER A 345 21.75 18.08 3.25
N PRO A 346 22.59 19.14 3.29
CA PRO A 346 22.81 19.89 4.53
C PRO A 346 21.54 20.64 4.96
N PHE A 347 21.23 20.60 6.26
CA PHE A 347 20.17 21.38 6.90
C PHE A 347 20.65 21.97 8.23
N ILE A 348 20.67 23.30 8.32
CA ILE A 348 21.03 24.01 9.55
C ILE A 348 19.78 24.21 10.43
N THR A 349 19.90 23.96 11.74
CA THR A 349 18.80 24.24 12.68
C THR A 349 18.55 25.73 12.85
N GLU A 350 17.35 26.08 13.32
CA GLU A 350 16.92 27.46 13.51
C GLU A 350 17.83 28.29 14.41
N ASP A 351 18.35 27.68 15.47
CA ASP A 351 19.31 28.31 16.39
C ASP A 351 20.73 28.39 15.84
N GLY A 352 21.00 27.79 14.67
CA GLY A 352 22.30 27.75 14.01
C GLY A 352 23.33 26.88 14.73
N LYS A 353 22.90 26.02 15.67
CA LYS A 353 23.80 25.22 16.52
C LYS A 353 23.99 23.78 16.07
N LYS A 354 23.09 23.23 15.25
CA LYS A 354 23.21 21.87 14.72
C LYS A 354 23.11 21.89 13.20
N LEU A 355 24.00 21.16 12.54
CA LEU A 355 23.94 20.88 11.11
C LEU A 355 23.61 19.41 10.95
N PHE A 356 22.46 19.11 10.35
CA PHE A 356 22.10 17.77 9.89
C PHE A 356 22.56 17.63 8.43
N PHE A 357 23.06 16.47 8.05
CA PHE A 357 23.51 16.19 6.69
C PHE A 357 23.57 14.69 6.45
N SER A 358 23.58 14.29 5.18
CA SER A 358 23.78 12.91 4.77
C SER A 358 25.21 12.71 4.30
N SER A 359 25.84 11.59 4.64
CA SER A 359 27.22 11.31 4.28
C SER A 359 27.43 9.84 3.97
N GLU A 360 28.20 9.55 2.92
CA GLU A 360 28.77 8.23 2.72
C GLU A 360 29.94 7.98 3.68
N GLY A 361 30.59 9.02 4.19
CA GLY A 361 31.70 8.88 5.13
C GLY A 361 31.29 8.58 6.56
N HIS A 362 32.23 8.89 7.46
CA HIS A 362 32.09 8.72 8.91
C HIS A 362 31.78 7.26 9.30
N ASN A 363 31.22 7.05 10.49
CA ASN A 363 30.77 5.73 10.94
C ASN A 363 29.33 5.47 10.46
N GLY A 364 29.16 5.32 9.15
CA GLY A 364 27.89 4.98 8.51
C GLY A 364 27.58 3.48 8.53
N MET A 365 26.33 3.09 8.31
CA MET A 365 25.85 1.70 8.28
C MET A 365 25.48 1.17 6.88
N GLY A 366 25.47 2.04 5.88
CA GLY A 366 25.27 1.73 4.47
C GLY A 366 25.20 3.03 3.67
N GLY A 367 25.24 2.94 2.33
CA GLY A 367 24.96 4.05 1.40
C GLY A 367 25.35 5.45 1.89
N PHE A 368 24.40 6.37 1.83
CA PHE A 368 24.35 7.61 2.61
C PHE A 368 23.64 7.41 3.95
N ASP A 369 24.25 7.86 5.04
CA ASP A 369 23.64 7.90 6.37
C ASP A 369 23.39 9.34 6.81
N ILE A 370 22.35 9.57 7.61
CA ILE A 370 22.06 10.87 8.24
C ILE A 370 22.92 11.03 9.51
N PHE A 371 23.61 12.16 9.59
CA PHE A 371 24.38 12.59 10.74
C PHE A 371 23.93 13.97 11.21
N TYR A 372 24.28 14.32 12.44
CA TYR A 372 24.30 15.71 12.87
C TYR A 372 25.62 16.07 13.57
N SER A 373 26.04 17.32 13.41
CA SER A 373 27.17 17.91 14.12
C SER A 373 26.74 19.17 14.86
N GLN A 374 27.35 19.43 16.03
CA GLN A 374 27.07 20.58 16.87
C GLN A 374 28.15 21.66 16.68
N LYS A 375 27.72 22.92 16.62
CA LYS A 375 28.61 24.08 16.55
C LYS A 375 29.16 24.40 17.94
N THR A 376 30.46 24.21 18.12
CA THR A 376 31.21 24.54 19.35
C THR A 376 32.03 25.82 19.15
N LYS A 377 32.83 26.19 20.15
CA LYS A 377 33.74 27.34 20.05
C LYS A 377 34.92 27.05 19.10
N GLU A 378 35.29 25.78 18.97
CA GLU A 378 36.41 25.28 18.20
C GLU A 378 36.04 24.94 16.75
N GLY A 379 34.74 24.92 16.42
CA GLY A 379 34.24 24.57 15.09
C GLY A 379 33.04 23.64 15.17
N TRP A 380 32.84 22.82 14.15
CA TRP A 380 31.86 21.73 14.16
C TRP A 380 32.40 20.53 14.94
N SER A 381 31.57 19.89 15.76
CA SER A 381 31.92 18.64 16.46
C SER A 381 32.08 17.48 15.48
N GLU A 382 32.61 16.36 15.96
CA GLU A 382 32.51 15.09 15.23
C GLU A 382 31.02 14.77 14.94
N PRO A 383 30.69 14.23 13.75
CA PRO A 383 29.32 13.89 13.40
C PRO A 383 28.80 12.70 14.20
N VAL A 384 27.55 12.81 14.65
CA VAL A 384 26.84 11.74 15.35
C VAL A 384 25.83 11.13 14.38
N ASN A 385 25.95 9.82 14.14
CA ASN A 385 24.98 9.04 13.36
C ASN A 385 23.63 9.05 14.10
N ILE A 386 22.52 9.32 13.41
CA ILE A 386 21.20 9.38 14.07
C ILE A 386 20.67 8.01 14.51
N GLY A 387 21.30 6.93 14.07
CA GLY A 387 21.03 5.57 14.51
C GLY A 387 19.94 4.84 13.72
N TYR A 388 19.90 3.52 13.90
CA TYR A 388 18.86 2.65 13.34
C TYR A 388 17.60 2.71 14.21
N PRO A 389 16.38 2.79 13.66
CA PRO A 389 16.02 2.54 12.26
C PRO A 389 15.79 3.80 11.41
N LEU A 390 16.23 4.98 11.86
CA LEU A 390 16.14 6.19 11.04
C LEU A 390 17.16 6.18 9.90
N ASN A 391 18.38 5.74 10.19
CA ASN A 391 19.29 5.22 9.19
C ASN A 391 19.03 3.73 8.95
N THR A 392 19.22 3.32 7.71
CA THR A 392 19.08 1.96 7.21
C THR A 392 20.39 1.55 6.54
N THR A 393 20.49 0.33 6.04
CA THR A 393 21.65 -0.10 5.26
C THR A 393 21.62 0.39 3.80
N ASP A 394 20.62 1.21 3.44
CA ASP A 394 20.47 1.88 2.14
C ASP A 394 20.68 3.40 2.27
N ASP A 395 20.48 4.14 1.18
CA ASP A 395 20.64 5.60 1.16
C ASP A 395 19.54 6.34 1.93
N ASN A 396 19.96 7.08 2.97
CA ASN A 396 19.15 7.97 3.77
C ASN A 396 19.55 9.44 3.53
N LEU A 397 18.78 10.13 2.68
CA LEU A 397 18.99 11.54 2.29
C LEU A 397 17.81 12.44 2.66
N PHE A 398 18.07 13.75 2.79
CA PHE A 398 17.02 14.77 2.93
C PHE A 398 16.23 14.72 4.26
N PHE A 399 16.93 14.63 5.39
CA PHE A 399 16.33 14.70 6.72
C PHE A 399 16.19 16.16 7.19
N VAL A 400 14.97 16.70 7.21
CA VAL A 400 14.74 18.13 7.47
C VAL A 400 14.43 18.38 8.95
N PRO A 401 15.37 18.91 9.75
CA PRO A 401 15.13 19.17 11.16
C PRO A 401 14.11 20.30 11.35
N TYR A 402 13.22 20.11 12.31
CA TYR A 402 12.22 21.08 12.76
C TYR A 402 12.35 21.32 14.27
N ASN A 403 12.05 22.55 14.71
CA ASN A 403 12.16 22.95 16.12
C ASN A 403 13.53 22.58 16.74
N ASN A 404 14.62 23.01 16.10
CA ASN A 404 16.01 22.70 16.49
C ASN A 404 16.37 21.21 16.56
N GLY A 405 15.69 20.41 15.75
CA GLY A 405 15.91 18.97 15.64
C GLY A 405 15.21 18.15 16.72
N GLU A 406 14.26 18.73 17.48
CA GLU A 406 13.33 17.94 18.30
C GLU A 406 12.40 17.09 17.43
N TYR A 407 12.04 17.64 16.27
CA TYR A 407 11.28 16.95 15.24
C TYR A 407 12.03 16.99 13.92
N ALA A 408 11.56 16.22 12.94
CA ALA A 408 11.98 16.34 11.55
C ALA A 408 10.83 16.04 10.60
N TYR A 409 10.93 16.57 9.38
CA TYR A 409 10.14 16.12 8.25
C TYR A 409 11.03 15.26 7.37
N TYR A 410 10.58 14.04 7.08
CA TYR A 410 11.40 13.06 6.39
C TYR A 410 10.53 12.15 5.52
N SER A 411 11.01 11.86 4.32
CA SER A 411 10.32 10.94 3.41
C SER A 411 10.85 9.53 3.59
N MET A 412 9.95 8.60 3.89
CA MET A 412 10.29 7.22 4.22
C MET A 412 9.50 6.26 3.35
N PHE A 413 10.14 5.16 2.95
CA PHE A 413 9.42 4.02 2.39
C PHE A 413 8.56 3.38 3.49
N SER A 414 7.29 3.13 3.20
CA SER A 414 6.40 2.41 4.11
C SER A 414 5.43 1.54 3.34
N ASN A 415 5.36 0.27 3.69
CA ASN A 415 4.37 -0.66 3.13
C ASN A 415 2.92 -0.33 3.56
N ALA A 416 2.76 0.53 4.59
CA ALA A 416 1.47 1.05 5.05
C ALA A 416 1.25 2.52 4.64
N GLY A 417 2.15 3.08 3.82
CA GLY A 417 2.07 4.42 3.27
C GLY A 417 1.09 4.53 2.10
N TYR A 418 0.86 5.75 1.63
CA TYR A 418 0.00 6.04 0.49
C TYR A 418 0.73 5.73 -0.83
N GLY A 419 1.99 6.15 -0.94
CA GLY A 419 2.84 5.97 -2.11
C GLY A 419 4.14 5.22 -1.77
N ALA A 420 5.11 5.22 -2.69
CA ALA A 420 6.36 4.50 -2.44
C ALA A 420 7.15 5.13 -1.28
N GLN A 421 7.26 6.47 -1.27
CA GLN A 421 7.73 7.20 -0.10
C GLN A 421 6.66 8.21 0.30
N ASP A 422 6.47 8.32 1.60
CA ASP A 422 5.53 9.24 2.23
C ASP A 422 6.29 10.18 3.15
N ILE A 423 5.78 11.40 3.32
CA ILE A 423 6.32 12.37 4.27
C ILE A 423 5.81 12.06 5.68
N TYR A 424 6.74 11.93 6.62
CA TYR A 424 6.49 11.76 8.05
C TYR A 424 6.98 12.98 8.83
N LYS A 425 6.25 13.31 9.88
CA LYS A 425 6.78 14.12 10.99
C LYS A 425 7.32 13.19 12.06
N ILE A 426 8.62 13.24 12.28
CA ILE A 426 9.35 12.42 13.23
C ILE A 426 9.62 13.23 14.48
N GLN A 427 9.49 12.62 15.66
CA GLN A 427 9.96 13.15 16.93
C GLN A 427 11.11 12.26 17.42
N LEU A 428 12.26 12.86 17.67
CA LEU A 428 13.43 12.15 18.19
C LEU A 428 13.31 12.04 19.72
N THR A 429 12.98 10.85 20.23
CA THR A 429 12.69 10.67 21.67
C THR A 429 13.94 10.63 22.54
N ASP A 430 15.10 10.35 21.95
CA ASP A 430 16.39 10.25 22.66
C ASP A 430 17.18 11.56 22.70
N ILE A 431 16.58 12.69 22.29
CA ILE A 431 17.09 14.03 22.65
C ILE A 431 16.48 14.44 24.00
N ALA A 432 16.84 13.67 25.03
CA ALA A 432 16.71 13.96 26.47
C ALA A 432 15.55 14.90 26.87
N LYS A 433 14.30 14.46 26.72
CA LYS A 433 13.14 15.03 27.43
C LYS A 433 11.95 14.05 27.37
N LEU A 434 12.04 12.98 28.16
CA LEU A 434 10.86 12.21 28.52
C LEU A 434 9.92 13.15 29.29
N SER A 435 8.88 13.63 28.61
CA SER A 435 7.74 14.25 29.30
C SER A 435 6.97 13.12 29.99
N PRO A 436 6.71 13.20 31.31
CA PRO A 436 6.02 12.13 32.01
C PRO A 436 4.60 11.98 31.45
N ILE A 437 4.31 10.79 30.95
CA ILE A 437 2.97 10.38 30.51
C ILE A 437 2.15 10.08 31.78
N LYS A 438 0.90 10.53 31.79
CA LYS A 438 -0.04 10.22 32.87
C LYS A 438 -0.64 8.85 32.57
N ILE A 439 -0.43 7.89 33.45
CA ILE A 439 -0.89 6.50 33.30
C ILE A 439 -1.94 6.20 34.36
N GLU A 440 -3.01 5.51 33.97
CA GLU A 440 -4.01 4.91 34.86
C GLU A 440 -3.96 3.38 34.67
N ALA A 441 -4.03 2.63 35.77
CA ALA A 441 -3.92 1.17 35.77
C ALA A 441 -4.94 0.54 36.73
N VAL A 442 -5.45 -0.64 36.37
CA VAL A 442 -6.48 -1.39 37.12
C VAL A 442 -5.93 -2.76 37.53
N LEU A 443 -6.18 -3.18 38.78
CA LEU A 443 -5.83 -4.50 39.32
C LEU A 443 -7.08 -5.22 39.83
N THR A 444 -7.25 -6.52 39.52
CA THR A 444 -8.42 -7.33 39.90
C THR A 444 -7.97 -8.65 40.53
N LEU A 445 -8.49 -9.01 41.72
CA LEU A 445 -8.18 -10.27 42.44
C LEU A 445 -9.40 -10.79 43.21
N ASP A 446 -9.61 -12.12 43.24
CA ASP A 446 -10.85 -12.76 43.71
C ASP A 446 -10.96 -13.05 45.23
N ASN A 447 -9.88 -13.15 46.03
CA ASN A 447 -10.00 -13.38 47.49
C ASN A 447 -8.72 -13.14 48.33
N LYS A 448 -8.88 -12.85 49.64
CA LYS A 448 -7.83 -12.48 50.61
C LYS A 448 -6.79 -13.59 50.92
N THR A 449 -7.08 -14.86 50.66
CA THR A 449 -6.14 -15.98 50.91
C THR A 449 -5.12 -16.21 49.80
N ASN A 450 -5.27 -15.57 48.64
CA ASN A 450 -4.35 -15.74 47.49
C ASN A 450 -3.13 -14.82 47.50
N ARG A 451 -2.88 -14.04 48.58
CA ARG A 451 -1.72 -13.12 48.67
C ARG A 451 -0.34 -13.82 48.57
N LYS A 452 -0.26 -15.15 48.68
CA LYS A 452 1.03 -15.86 48.68
C LYS A 452 1.33 -16.68 47.42
N HIS A 453 0.39 -16.82 46.49
CA HIS A 453 0.63 -17.61 45.29
C HIS A 453 -0.09 -17.07 44.06
N LYS A 454 0.75 -16.66 43.10
CA LYS A 454 0.55 -16.47 41.65
C LYS A 454 0.48 -15.04 41.12
N ASP A 455 1.10 -14.93 39.96
CA ASP A 455 1.43 -13.77 39.16
C ASP A 455 0.21 -12.91 38.88
N PHE A 456 0.33 -11.61 39.14
CA PHE A 456 -0.62 -10.61 38.69
C PHE A 456 -0.05 -9.86 37.50
N ILE A 457 -0.92 -9.42 36.60
CA ILE A 457 -0.55 -8.59 35.45
C ILE A 457 -1.02 -7.17 35.68
N ILE A 458 -0.18 -6.19 35.33
CA ILE A 458 -0.51 -4.77 35.39
C ILE A 458 -0.82 -4.32 33.97
N ASN A 459 -2.07 -3.93 33.73
CA ASN A 459 -2.49 -3.35 32.46
C ASN A 459 -2.37 -1.83 32.51
N ILE A 460 -1.55 -1.27 31.63
CA ILE A 460 -1.43 0.17 31.38
C ILE A 460 -2.44 0.52 30.31
N ILE A 461 -3.39 1.41 30.61
CA ILE A 461 -4.51 1.71 29.71
C ILE A 461 -4.45 3.17 29.25
N ASP A 462 -4.67 3.39 27.95
CA ASP A 462 -4.92 4.71 27.36
C ASP A 462 -6.30 5.19 27.81
N THR A 463 -6.35 6.28 28.57
CA THR A 463 -7.61 6.80 29.12
C THR A 463 -8.48 7.54 28.10
N ILE A 464 -7.95 7.85 26.91
CA ILE A 464 -8.70 8.49 25.82
C ILE A 464 -9.41 7.44 24.97
N HIS A 465 -8.74 6.30 24.74
CA HIS A 465 -9.21 5.26 23.82
C HIS A 465 -9.67 3.98 24.54
N PHE A 466 -9.41 3.85 25.85
CA PHE A 466 -9.64 2.67 26.68
C PHE A 466 -8.89 1.40 26.24
N ASP A 467 -7.79 1.57 25.51
CA ASP A 467 -6.96 0.47 25.01
C ASP A 467 -5.79 0.15 25.95
N THR A 468 -5.50 -1.14 26.12
CA THR A 468 -4.34 -1.59 26.91
C THR A 468 -3.06 -1.37 26.11
N ILE A 469 -2.27 -0.39 26.53
CA ILE A 469 -0.98 -0.01 25.93
C ILE A 469 0.11 -1.03 26.26
N ALA A 470 0.11 -1.56 27.48
CA ALA A 470 1.10 -2.54 27.91
C ALA A 470 0.56 -3.44 29.03
N VAL A 471 1.07 -4.67 29.08
CA VAL A 471 0.80 -5.65 30.13
C VAL A 471 2.13 -5.98 30.80
N LEU A 472 2.28 -5.64 32.08
CA LEU A 472 3.51 -5.89 32.84
C LEU A 472 3.33 -7.11 33.74
N HIS A 473 4.37 -7.94 33.77
CA HIS A 473 4.48 -9.08 34.67
C HIS A 473 5.55 -8.75 35.72
N PRO A 474 5.17 -8.43 36.96
CA PRO A 474 6.13 -8.09 37.99
C PRO A 474 6.94 -9.31 38.40
N GLU A 475 8.26 -9.19 38.43
CA GLU A 475 9.13 -10.23 38.97
C GLU A 475 9.15 -10.14 40.50
N ARG A 476 8.98 -11.29 41.16
CA ARG A 476 8.98 -11.40 42.61
C ARG A 476 10.43 -11.43 43.12
N ASP A 477 10.83 -10.42 43.89
CA ASP A 477 12.09 -10.45 44.63
C ASP A 477 11.86 -11.34 45.88
N LEU A 478 12.57 -12.47 45.99
CA LEU A 478 12.24 -13.54 46.93
C LEU A 478 12.50 -13.20 48.40
N ASP A 479 13.23 -12.11 48.68
CA ASP A 479 13.70 -11.77 50.03
C ASP A 479 12.97 -10.61 50.73
N ASP A 480 12.07 -9.86 50.06
CA ASP A 480 11.54 -8.62 50.66
C ASP A 480 10.04 -8.31 50.39
N ASP A 481 9.23 -9.30 49.99
CA ASP A 481 7.79 -9.13 49.67
C ASP A 481 7.48 -7.96 48.68
N GLN A 482 8.48 -7.54 47.89
CA GLN A 482 8.40 -6.49 46.88
C GLN A 482 8.33 -7.08 45.46
N TYR A 483 7.58 -6.39 44.60
CA TYR A 483 7.46 -6.70 43.18
C TYR A 483 8.20 -5.64 42.36
N ARG A 484 9.10 -6.08 41.47
CA ARG A 484 9.82 -5.17 40.56
C ARG A 484 9.15 -5.16 39.19
N THR A 485 9.01 -3.96 38.64
CA THR A 485 8.71 -3.77 37.21
C THR A 485 10.01 -3.51 36.45
N PRO A 486 10.06 -3.68 35.12
CA PRO A 486 11.30 -3.52 34.33
C PRO A 486 11.95 -2.12 34.42
N PHE A 487 11.31 -1.14 35.06
CA PHE A 487 11.71 0.28 35.05
C PHE A 487 12.53 0.74 36.28
N GLY A 488 12.89 -0.15 37.21
CA GLY A 488 13.83 0.16 38.30
C GLY A 488 13.19 0.62 39.63
N LYS A 489 14.03 1.08 40.57
CA LYS A 489 13.79 1.10 42.03
C LYS A 489 12.88 2.22 42.59
N ASP A 490 12.35 3.12 41.77
CA ASP A 490 11.79 4.40 42.26
C ASP A 490 10.27 4.59 42.08
N HIS A 491 9.44 3.55 42.28
CA HIS A 491 7.98 3.69 42.22
C HIS A 491 7.23 3.07 43.42
N LEU A 492 6.24 3.81 43.94
CA LEU A 492 5.57 3.61 45.23
C LEU A 492 4.16 3.01 45.07
N VAL A 493 3.73 2.14 46.00
CA VAL A 493 2.37 1.52 46.03
C VAL A 493 1.74 1.73 47.41
N TYR A 494 0.47 2.18 47.52
CA TYR A 494 -0.28 2.19 48.80
C TYR A 494 -1.81 2.01 48.66
N GLU A 495 -2.43 1.47 49.72
CA GLU A 495 -3.82 0.93 49.86
C GLU A 495 -4.75 1.84 50.70
N SER A 496 -6.08 1.83 50.48
CA SER A 496 -7.10 2.34 51.44
C SER A 496 -8.47 1.67 51.28
N THR A 497 -9.45 1.90 52.17
CA THR A 497 -10.64 1.05 52.43
C THR A 497 -11.97 1.82 52.35
N LEU A 498 -12.92 1.49 51.43
CA LEU A 498 -14.37 1.77 51.52
C LEU A 498 -15.19 1.02 50.43
N GLN A 499 -16.38 0.48 50.75
CA GLN A 499 -17.13 -0.58 50.01
C GLN A 499 -18.38 -0.11 49.22
N ASN A 500 -18.80 -0.91 48.21
CA ASN A 500 -20.21 -1.11 47.83
C ASN A 500 -20.48 -2.51 47.23
N GLU A 501 -21.77 -2.88 47.09
CA GLU A 501 -22.36 -4.23 47.03
C GLU A 501 -21.90 -5.21 45.91
N ASN A 502 -21.00 -4.79 45.01
CA ASN A 502 -20.40 -5.62 43.95
C ASN A 502 -18.87 -5.43 43.78
N GLY A 503 -18.16 -5.04 44.84
CA GLY A 503 -16.69 -4.90 44.80
C GLY A 503 -16.22 -3.45 44.60
N VAL A 504 -15.06 -3.14 45.17
CA VAL A 504 -14.57 -1.77 45.47
C VAL A 504 -13.82 -1.11 44.30
N GLN A 505 -13.94 0.22 44.15
CA GLN A 505 -13.31 1.07 43.11
C GLN A 505 -12.33 2.10 43.76
N TYR A 506 -11.19 2.42 43.14
CA TYR A 506 -10.21 3.43 43.62
C TYR A 506 -9.75 4.39 42.52
N ILE A 507 -9.58 5.69 42.82
CA ILE A 507 -9.09 6.76 41.92
C ILE A 507 -8.12 7.68 42.71
N ILE A 508 -6.94 8.06 42.19
CA ILE A 508 -6.13 9.18 42.74
C ILE A 508 -5.42 10.02 41.66
N SER A 509 -5.43 11.35 41.86
CA SER A 509 -4.64 12.38 41.18
C SER A 509 -3.62 13.07 42.13
N ARG A 510 -2.40 13.39 41.64
CA ARG A 510 -1.21 14.19 42.14
C ARG A 510 -1.26 14.84 43.55
N GLU A 511 -0.19 14.94 44.35
CA GLU A 511 1.19 15.48 44.15
C GLU A 511 2.18 14.98 45.27
N TYR A 512 3.51 15.10 45.09
CA TYR A 512 4.57 14.46 45.91
C TYR A 512 4.93 15.14 47.26
N ASN A 513 5.17 14.34 48.31
CA ASN A 513 6.35 14.35 49.21
C ASN A 513 6.14 13.39 50.39
N THR A 514 7.06 12.46 50.67
CA THR A 514 6.96 11.58 51.86
C THR A 514 8.27 11.49 52.64
N SER A 515 8.17 11.81 53.93
CA SER A 515 9.10 11.43 55.00
C SER A 515 8.52 10.24 55.80
N GLU A 516 9.39 9.29 56.18
CA GLU A 516 9.08 7.98 56.81
C GLU A 516 8.48 8.04 58.23
N ILE A 517 7.55 7.13 58.54
CA ILE A 517 7.26 6.68 59.93
C ILE A 517 6.88 5.19 59.95
N PHE A 518 7.56 4.40 60.80
CA PHE A 518 7.24 3.00 61.13
C PHE A 518 6.51 2.89 62.49
N ILE A 519 5.51 2.01 62.62
CA ILE A 519 5.00 1.57 63.94
C ILE A 519 4.71 0.04 63.96
N ASN A 520 5.25 -0.62 64.99
CA ASN A 520 5.32 -2.06 65.25
C ASN A 520 4.04 -2.70 65.83
N GLN A 521 3.91 -4.02 65.61
CA GLN A 521 2.89 -4.95 66.18
C GLN A 521 2.97 -5.14 67.72
N PRO A 522 1.92 -5.75 68.32
CA PRO A 522 2.14 -7.04 69.00
C PRO A 522 1.01 -8.10 68.89
N LYS A 523 1.29 -9.29 69.46
CA LYS A 523 0.90 -10.68 69.12
C LYS A 523 -0.36 -11.30 69.80
N SER A 524 -0.86 -12.37 69.12
CA SER A 524 -1.47 -13.67 69.55
C SER A 524 -2.74 -13.73 70.43
N ARG A 525 -3.75 -14.59 70.07
CA ARG A 525 -3.91 -15.99 70.55
C ARG A 525 -5.16 -16.75 70.03
N GLU A 526 -4.94 -18.04 69.73
CA GLU A 526 -5.76 -19.27 69.88
C GLU A 526 -6.94 -19.67 68.93
N GLU A 527 -6.89 -20.96 68.58
CA GLU A 527 -7.70 -21.74 67.63
C GLU A 527 -9.05 -22.20 68.20
N ASN A 528 -10.03 -22.46 67.32
CA ASN A 528 -11.09 -23.44 67.55
C ASN A 528 -11.41 -24.24 66.28
N LYS A 529 -11.61 -25.55 66.46
CA LYS A 529 -11.76 -26.61 65.45
C LYS A 529 -13.02 -26.49 64.58
N LEU A 530 -12.88 -26.85 63.30
CA LEU A 530 -13.95 -27.06 62.31
C LEU A 530 -14.67 -28.39 62.51
N ALA A 531 -16.00 -28.38 62.35
CA ALA A 531 -16.84 -29.57 62.23
C ALA A 531 -16.92 -30.05 60.77
N GLN A 532 -16.96 -31.36 60.60
CA GLN A 532 -16.97 -32.12 59.35
C GLN A 532 -18.39 -32.15 58.75
N ILE A 533 -18.54 -31.85 57.45
CA ILE A 533 -19.79 -32.02 56.69
C ILE A 533 -19.60 -33.17 55.70
N ASP A 534 -20.30 -34.27 55.96
CA ASP A 534 -20.41 -35.44 55.10
C ASP A 534 -21.55 -35.27 54.08
N SER A 535 -21.36 -35.90 52.91
CA SER A 535 -22.29 -36.18 51.82
C SER A 535 -22.43 -35.13 50.70
N VAL A 536 -21.56 -35.29 49.69
CA VAL A 536 -21.69 -34.69 48.36
C VAL A 536 -22.12 -35.81 47.38
N PRO A 537 -22.98 -35.54 46.38
CA PRO A 537 -23.30 -36.52 45.34
C PRO A 537 -22.06 -36.90 44.52
N GLU A 538 -22.03 -38.12 43.98
CA GLU A 538 -20.91 -38.63 43.17
C GLU A 538 -21.37 -39.15 41.81
N ILE A 539 -20.62 -38.81 40.77
CA ILE A 539 -20.77 -39.31 39.39
C ILE A 539 -19.45 -39.98 39.03
N ASN A 540 -19.49 -41.27 38.74
CA ASN A 540 -18.35 -42.00 38.19
C ASN A 540 -18.68 -42.43 36.76
N ILE A 541 -17.74 -42.25 35.84
CA ILE A 541 -17.87 -42.61 34.44
C ILE A 541 -16.76 -43.56 34.04
N ASP A 542 -17.09 -44.53 33.19
CA ASP A 542 -16.13 -45.56 32.79
C ASP A 542 -15.03 -45.00 31.87
N LYS A 543 -15.38 -43.98 31.06
CA LYS A 543 -14.49 -43.30 30.11
C LYS A 543 -14.92 -41.85 29.90
N ASP A 544 -13.95 -40.96 29.77
CA ASP A 544 -14.16 -39.52 29.53
C ASP A 544 -14.25 -39.18 28.02
N VAL A 545 -13.84 -40.12 27.14
CA VAL A 545 -13.82 -39.96 25.68
C VAL A 545 -14.33 -41.22 24.97
N TYR A 546 -15.24 -41.07 24.00
CA TYR A 546 -15.76 -42.14 23.14
C TYR A 546 -15.59 -41.79 21.66
N ASN A 547 -14.98 -42.67 20.87
CA ASN A 547 -14.77 -42.49 19.44
C ASN A 547 -15.54 -43.56 18.64
N THR A 548 -16.27 -43.16 17.60
CA THR A 548 -16.92 -44.08 16.65
C THR A 548 -16.62 -43.70 15.20
N ASP A 549 -16.66 -44.67 14.28
CA ASP A 549 -16.56 -44.49 12.84
C ASP A 549 -17.87 -44.86 12.10
N SER A 550 -18.97 -45.11 12.85
CA SER A 550 -20.32 -45.42 12.35
C SER A 550 -21.37 -44.42 12.84
N ASP A 551 -22.16 -43.83 11.92
CA ASP A 551 -23.31 -42.95 12.21
C ASP A 551 -24.58 -43.72 12.59
N GLU A 552 -24.60 -45.03 12.38
CA GLU A 552 -25.76 -45.87 12.68
C GLU A 552 -25.73 -46.49 14.09
N GLU A 553 -24.63 -46.37 14.84
CA GLU A 553 -24.50 -46.91 16.21
C GLU A 553 -24.56 -45.82 17.31
N ASN A 554 -25.51 -45.92 18.23
CA ASN A 554 -25.58 -45.06 19.42
C ASN A 554 -24.42 -45.37 20.38
N VAL A 555 -23.72 -44.33 20.82
CA VAL A 555 -22.69 -44.42 21.87
C VAL A 555 -23.37 -44.55 23.23
N LYS A 556 -23.07 -45.63 23.96
CA LYS A 556 -23.63 -45.91 25.28
C LYS A 556 -22.67 -45.48 26.38
N ILE A 557 -23.00 -44.42 27.10
CA ILE A 557 -22.21 -43.88 28.20
C ILE A 557 -22.76 -44.43 29.51
N LYS A 558 -21.98 -45.25 30.20
CA LYS A 558 -22.35 -45.82 31.49
C LYS A 558 -21.87 -44.91 32.62
N LEU A 559 -22.80 -44.55 33.50
CA LEU A 559 -22.59 -43.73 34.69
C LEU A 559 -22.91 -44.57 35.93
N SER A 560 -22.09 -44.47 36.96
CA SER A 560 -22.44 -44.89 38.32
C SER A 560 -22.73 -43.66 39.19
N LEU A 561 -23.97 -43.53 39.63
CA LEU A 561 -24.54 -42.36 40.31
C LEU A 561 -24.84 -42.71 41.76
N GLN A 562 -24.21 -42.01 42.70
CA GLN A 562 -24.47 -42.21 44.13
C GLN A 562 -25.00 -40.95 44.80
N LYS A 563 -25.93 -41.15 45.73
CA LYS A 563 -26.50 -40.12 46.63
C LYS A 563 -27.22 -38.95 45.94
N GLY A 564 -27.39 -38.97 44.61
CA GLY A 564 -28.19 -38.00 43.85
C GLY A 564 -29.66 -38.42 43.68
N ASN A 565 -30.53 -37.44 43.45
CA ASN A 565 -31.95 -37.64 43.14
C ASN A 565 -32.31 -37.22 41.70
N LYS A 566 -31.57 -36.27 41.11
CA LYS A 566 -31.82 -35.76 39.76
C LYS A 566 -30.55 -35.63 38.96
N LEU A 567 -30.55 -36.16 37.74
CA LEU A 567 -29.46 -36.01 36.78
C LEU A 567 -29.91 -35.10 35.65
N PHE A 568 -29.15 -34.05 35.40
CA PHE A 568 -29.30 -33.20 34.22
C PHE A 568 -28.20 -33.55 33.23
N VAL A 569 -28.58 -33.76 31.97
CA VAL A 569 -27.65 -34.05 30.87
C VAL A 569 -27.80 -32.93 29.86
N SER A 570 -26.72 -32.20 29.59
CA SER A 570 -26.70 -31.15 28.57
C SER A 570 -25.69 -31.50 27.49
N THR A 571 -26.14 -31.56 26.25
CA THR A 571 -25.29 -31.88 25.10
C THR A 571 -24.93 -30.61 24.36
N PHE A 572 -23.65 -30.41 24.16
CA PHE A 572 -23.07 -29.29 23.44
C PHE A 572 -22.46 -29.76 22.14
N TYR A 573 -22.80 -29.09 21.04
CA TYR A 573 -22.17 -29.29 19.75
C TYR A 573 -21.84 -27.91 19.17
N LYS A 574 -20.58 -27.71 18.76
CA LYS A 574 -20.06 -26.39 18.32
C LYS A 574 -20.39 -25.27 19.31
N ASP A 575 -20.10 -25.51 20.59
CA ASP A 575 -20.31 -24.59 21.72
C ASP A 575 -21.78 -24.17 21.99
N ASN A 576 -22.75 -24.79 21.32
CA ASN A 576 -24.17 -24.55 21.54
C ASN A 576 -24.82 -25.74 22.25
N VAL A 577 -25.68 -25.46 23.23
CA VAL A 577 -26.52 -26.50 23.86
C VAL A 577 -27.56 -26.95 22.83
N ILE A 578 -27.45 -28.19 22.35
CA ILE A 578 -28.39 -28.76 21.38
C ILE A 578 -29.48 -29.61 22.04
N SER A 579 -29.23 -30.12 23.24
CA SER A 579 -30.24 -30.79 24.06
C SER A 579 -29.98 -30.58 25.55
N SER A 580 -31.05 -30.57 26.33
CA SER A 580 -31.01 -30.59 27.78
C SER A 580 -32.11 -31.52 28.29
N GLU A 581 -31.71 -32.54 29.04
CA GLU A 581 -32.58 -33.62 29.48
C GLU A 581 -32.46 -33.78 31.00
N GLU A 582 -33.59 -33.99 31.67
CA GLU A 582 -33.65 -34.22 33.12
C GLU A 582 -34.17 -35.64 33.39
N PHE A 583 -33.45 -36.37 34.23
CA PHE A 583 -33.78 -37.73 34.63
C PHE A 583 -33.94 -37.83 36.14
N ASP A 584 -35.09 -38.34 36.59
CA ASP A 584 -35.33 -38.70 37.99
C ASP A 584 -34.60 -40.01 38.31
N ILE A 585 -33.54 -39.93 39.12
CA ILE A 585 -32.72 -41.07 39.50
C ILE A 585 -33.34 -41.72 40.74
N LYS A 586 -34.44 -42.45 40.55
CA LYS A 586 -35.15 -43.17 41.64
C LYS A 586 -34.41 -44.44 42.07
N LYS A 587 -33.25 -44.28 42.74
CA LYS A 587 -32.39 -45.36 43.29
C LYS A 587 -31.71 -46.27 42.26
N LYS A 588 -31.48 -45.80 41.02
CA LYS A 588 -30.62 -46.52 40.08
C LYS A 588 -29.19 -46.01 40.25
N GLU A 589 -28.33 -46.86 40.80
CA GLU A 589 -26.90 -46.56 40.93
C GLU A 589 -26.18 -46.67 39.59
N ASP A 590 -26.66 -47.48 38.64
CA ASP A 590 -26.10 -47.55 37.28
C ASP A 590 -27.08 -46.99 36.25
N PHE A 591 -26.65 -45.98 35.50
CA PHE A 591 -27.42 -45.29 34.46
C PHE A 591 -26.67 -45.33 33.13
N ILE A 592 -27.34 -45.67 32.04
CA ILE A 592 -26.74 -45.66 30.69
C ILE A 592 -27.43 -44.57 29.88
N TYR A 593 -26.65 -43.59 29.44
CA TYR A 593 -27.09 -42.56 28.50
C TYR A 593 -26.69 -43.00 27.09
N GLU A 594 -27.67 -43.16 26.20
CA GLU A 594 -27.42 -43.48 24.79
C GLU A 594 -27.46 -42.20 23.98
N TYR A 595 -26.35 -41.87 23.32
CA TYR A 595 -26.21 -40.69 22.49
C TYR A 595 -25.97 -41.10 21.05
N LYS A 596 -26.77 -40.60 20.11
CA LYS A 596 -26.48 -40.74 18.68
C LYS A 596 -25.45 -39.68 18.29
N PRO A 597 -24.23 -40.07 17.91
CA PRO A 597 -23.16 -39.13 17.66
C PRO A 597 -23.43 -38.30 16.40
N LEU A 598 -23.14 -37.00 16.50
CA LEU A 598 -23.11 -36.08 15.36
C LEU A 598 -21.71 -36.06 14.76
N GLU A 599 -21.61 -35.81 13.46
CA GLU A 599 -20.33 -35.63 12.76
C GLU A 599 -19.51 -34.55 13.47
N GLY A 600 -18.31 -34.92 13.91
CA GLY A 600 -17.46 -34.09 14.76
C GLY A 600 -17.52 -34.44 16.25
N GLU A 601 -17.32 -33.42 17.09
CA GLU A 601 -17.27 -33.56 18.54
C GLU A 601 -18.48 -32.99 19.26
N SER A 602 -19.02 -33.80 20.16
CA SER A 602 -20.08 -33.39 21.09
C SER A 602 -19.62 -33.56 22.54
N LYS A 603 -19.86 -32.55 23.37
CA LYS A 603 -19.59 -32.60 24.81
C LYS A 603 -20.89 -32.84 25.56
N ILE A 604 -20.91 -33.83 26.43
CA ILE A 604 -22.09 -34.20 27.22
C ILE A 604 -21.78 -33.94 28.69
N HIS A 605 -22.50 -32.98 29.28
CA HIS A 605 -22.33 -32.55 30.65
C HIS A 605 -23.37 -33.20 31.54
N PHE A 606 -22.91 -33.97 32.52
CA PHE A 606 -23.71 -34.61 33.54
C PHE A 606 -23.66 -33.80 34.82
N LYS A 607 -24.82 -33.39 35.34
CA LYS A 607 -24.95 -32.69 36.63
C LYS A 607 -25.89 -33.49 37.53
N LEU A 608 -25.35 -34.06 38.60
CA LEU A 608 -26.10 -34.79 39.60
C LEU A 608 -26.35 -33.88 40.81
N VAL A 609 -27.61 -33.75 41.17
CA VAL A 609 -28.07 -32.97 42.32
C VAL A 609 -28.57 -33.95 43.37
N ASP A 610 -28.34 -33.65 44.65
CA ASP A 610 -28.93 -34.38 45.78
C ASP A 610 -30.16 -33.66 46.38
N LYS A 611 -30.81 -34.30 47.35
CA LYS A 611 -31.99 -33.76 48.04
C LYS A 611 -31.73 -32.46 48.83
N ASN A 612 -30.47 -32.13 49.11
CA ASN A 612 -30.04 -30.94 49.83
C ASN A 612 -29.49 -29.86 48.88
N ASN A 613 -29.65 -30.04 47.55
CA ASN A 613 -29.13 -29.20 46.49
C ASN A 613 -27.59 -29.16 46.37
N ASN A 614 -26.86 -30.13 46.94
CA ASN A 614 -25.45 -30.27 46.62
C ASN A 614 -25.30 -30.77 45.17
N ILE A 615 -24.22 -30.35 44.51
CA ILE A 615 -24.05 -30.55 43.07
C ILE A 615 -22.70 -31.22 42.80
N LYS A 616 -22.72 -32.22 41.91
CA LYS A 616 -21.53 -32.77 41.27
C LYS A 616 -21.71 -32.73 39.76
N THR A 617 -20.64 -32.40 39.04
CA THR A 617 -20.63 -32.36 37.57
C THR A 617 -19.53 -33.22 37.01
N GLN A 618 -19.76 -33.78 35.83
CA GLN A 618 -18.77 -34.51 35.03
C GLN A 618 -19.04 -34.26 33.53
N GLU A 619 -18.01 -34.27 32.69
CA GLU A 619 -18.10 -34.05 31.24
C GLU A 619 -17.55 -35.27 30.49
N VAL A 620 -18.19 -35.63 29.38
CA VAL A 620 -17.74 -36.68 28.43
C VAL A 620 -17.68 -36.10 27.03
N THR A 621 -16.65 -36.45 26.27
CA THR A 621 -16.53 -36.10 24.84
C THR A 621 -16.85 -37.31 23.96
N VAL A 622 -17.67 -37.11 22.92
CA VAL A 622 -18.00 -38.13 21.91
C VAL A 622 -17.61 -37.61 20.52
N SER A 623 -16.79 -38.36 19.80
CA SER A 623 -16.25 -37.98 18.47
C SER A 623 -16.64 -38.99 17.39
N TYR A 624 -17.20 -38.53 16.27
CA TYR A 624 -17.58 -39.36 15.11
C TYR A 624 -17.02 -38.79 13.79
N ILE A 625 -16.29 -39.61 13.02
CA ILE A 625 -15.73 -39.26 11.70
C ILE A 625 -15.82 -40.47 10.73
N PRO A 626 -16.52 -40.38 9.57
CA PRO A 626 -16.66 -41.47 8.60
C PRO A 626 -15.38 -41.77 7.80
N LYS A 627 -15.27 -42.99 7.24
CA LYS A 627 -13.98 -43.59 6.82
C LYS A 627 -13.63 -43.53 5.33
N ASP A 628 -14.54 -43.10 4.44
CA ASP A 628 -14.42 -43.37 2.98
C ASP A 628 -14.80 -42.19 2.07
N LYS A 629 -14.36 -40.97 2.40
CA LYS A 629 -14.52 -39.80 1.53
C LYS A 629 -13.23 -38.99 1.46
N ASP A 630 -13.10 -38.23 0.37
CA ASP A 630 -12.14 -37.12 0.29
C ASP A 630 -12.25 -36.28 1.57
N ALA A 631 -11.11 -35.87 2.12
CA ALA A 631 -11.08 -34.98 3.28
C ALA A 631 -12.02 -33.78 3.05
N HIS A 632 -12.95 -33.55 3.98
CA HIS A 632 -13.97 -32.53 3.83
C HIS A 632 -13.41 -31.14 4.20
N MET A 633 -13.33 -30.27 3.19
CA MET A 633 -12.97 -28.86 3.35
C MET A 633 -13.93 -27.99 2.54
N GLN A 634 -14.56 -27.01 3.18
CA GLN A 634 -15.43 -26.03 2.54
C GLN A 634 -15.05 -24.60 2.95
N ILE A 635 -14.96 -23.69 1.99
CA ILE A 635 -14.66 -22.27 2.21
C ILE A 635 -15.95 -21.45 2.08
N ALA A 636 -16.30 -20.68 3.11
CA ALA A 636 -17.45 -19.79 3.07
C ALA A 636 -17.09 -18.42 2.45
N GLY A 637 -17.75 -18.05 1.33
CA GLY A 637 -17.67 -16.73 0.70
C GLY A 637 -16.36 -16.47 -0.08
N LYS A 638 -16.33 -16.76 -1.38
CA LYS A 638 -15.14 -16.61 -2.26
C LYS A 638 -14.84 -15.17 -2.74
N VAL A 639 -15.53 -14.15 -2.21
CA VAL A 639 -15.25 -12.72 -2.47
C VAL A 639 -15.35 -11.95 -1.15
N ILE A 640 -14.23 -11.36 -0.70
CA ILE A 640 -14.16 -10.57 0.53
C ILE A 640 -13.88 -9.12 0.13
N ASN A 641 -14.92 -8.27 0.21
CA ASN A 641 -14.81 -6.84 -0.09
C ASN A 641 -14.37 -6.09 1.17
N LEU A 642 -13.13 -5.59 1.15
CA LEU A 642 -12.63 -4.72 2.22
C LEU A 642 -13.33 -3.36 2.16
N ARG A 643 -14.09 -3.02 3.20
CA ARG A 643 -14.51 -1.62 3.43
C ARG A 643 -13.40 -0.96 4.22
N GLY A 644 -12.89 0.17 3.73
CA GLY A 644 -11.98 1.18 4.30
C GLY A 644 -11.12 0.93 5.55
N ASN A 645 -11.59 0.17 6.55
CA ASN A 645 -10.95 -0.09 7.84
C ASN A 645 -10.77 -1.57 8.20
N ASP A 646 -11.15 -2.54 7.35
CA ASP A 646 -10.92 -3.96 7.65
C ASP A 646 -9.45 -4.33 7.44
N LYS A 647 -8.73 -4.71 8.52
CA LYS A 647 -7.29 -5.04 8.49
C LYS A 647 -6.99 -6.52 8.20
N ASP A 648 -7.93 -7.42 8.50
CA ASP A 648 -7.73 -8.86 8.33
C ASP A 648 -8.84 -9.47 7.46
N VAL A 649 -8.44 -10.34 6.52
CA VAL A 649 -9.35 -11.16 5.74
C VAL A 649 -9.59 -12.46 6.50
N LYS A 650 -10.77 -12.59 7.10
CA LYS A 650 -11.16 -13.79 7.85
C LYS A 650 -11.76 -14.83 6.93
N ILE A 651 -10.97 -15.84 6.58
CA ILE A 651 -11.38 -16.96 5.74
C ILE A 651 -11.94 -18.05 6.66
N LYS A 652 -13.26 -18.22 6.65
CA LYS A 652 -13.93 -19.26 7.43
C LYS A 652 -13.91 -20.57 6.64
N LEU A 653 -13.18 -21.55 7.16
CA LEU A 653 -13.13 -22.91 6.67
C LEU A 653 -13.96 -23.82 7.59
N SER A 654 -14.71 -24.73 6.98
CA SER A 654 -15.25 -25.92 7.65
C SER A 654 -14.34 -27.09 7.29
N LEU A 655 -13.69 -27.68 8.29
CA LEU A 655 -12.64 -28.70 8.18
C LEU A 655 -12.99 -29.95 9.00
N GLU A 656 -12.36 -31.08 8.72
CA GLU A 656 -12.46 -32.27 9.55
C GLU A 656 -11.51 -32.23 10.76
N LYS A 657 -12.01 -32.63 11.93
CA LYS A 657 -11.20 -32.75 13.15
C LYS A 657 -10.17 -33.89 13.05
N ASP A 658 -9.06 -33.75 13.76
CA ASP A 658 -7.89 -34.65 13.79
C ASP A 658 -7.16 -34.74 12.44
N SER A 659 -7.35 -33.72 11.58
CA SER A 659 -6.70 -33.56 10.28
C SER A 659 -5.53 -32.58 10.37
N LYS A 660 -4.65 -32.58 9.37
CA LYS A 660 -3.61 -31.57 9.19
C LYS A 660 -3.95 -30.64 8.04
N LEU A 661 -4.12 -29.36 8.32
CA LEU A 661 -4.28 -28.34 7.31
C LEU A 661 -2.94 -27.71 7.00
N TYR A 662 -2.54 -27.78 5.73
CA TYR A 662 -1.41 -27.07 5.17
C TYR A 662 -1.95 -25.81 4.48
N VAL A 663 -1.50 -24.64 4.92
CA VAL A 663 -1.86 -23.36 4.33
C VAL A 663 -0.63 -22.77 3.68
N GLU A 664 -0.61 -22.83 2.37
CA GLU A 664 0.46 -22.29 1.55
C GLU A 664 0.06 -20.90 1.06
N THR A 665 0.69 -19.87 1.61
CA THR A 665 0.52 -18.50 1.16
C THR A 665 1.55 -18.19 0.10
N TYR A 666 1.07 -17.78 -1.05
CA TYR A 666 1.83 -17.27 -2.16
C TYR A 666 1.59 -15.76 -2.26
N ILE A 667 2.64 -14.94 -2.37
CA ILE A 667 2.51 -13.52 -2.72
C ILE A 667 3.19 -13.37 -4.07
N ASP A 668 2.49 -12.79 -5.05
CA ASP A 668 2.98 -12.65 -6.42
C ASP A 668 3.51 -13.96 -7.06
N ASN A 669 2.80 -15.06 -6.80
CA ASN A 669 3.10 -16.44 -7.24
C ASN A 669 4.34 -17.11 -6.61
N GLU A 670 5.02 -16.47 -5.67
CA GLU A 670 6.06 -17.12 -4.87
C GLU A 670 5.48 -17.61 -3.56
N LEU A 671 5.74 -18.88 -3.21
CA LEU A 671 5.34 -19.47 -1.92
C LEU A 671 6.12 -18.77 -0.80
N VAL A 672 5.48 -17.84 -0.11
CA VAL A 672 6.10 -17.06 0.96
C VAL A 672 5.92 -17.68 2.33
N ASN A 673 4.91 -18.54 2.50
CA ASN A 673 4.67 -19.20 3.78
C ASN A 673 3.98 -20.54 3.59
N THR A 674 4.35 -21.53 4.40
CA THR A 674 3.59 -22.77 4.56
C THR A 674 3.37 -23.00 6.04
N GLU A 675 2.12 -22.88 6.46
CA GLU A 675 1.72 -23.10 7.83
C GLU A 675 1.03 -24.45 7.93
N ILE A 676 1.33 -25.20 8.99
CA ILE A 676 0.71 -26.50 9.24
C ILE A 676 -0.05 -26.38 10.55
N PHE A 677 -1.34 -26.64 10.49
CA PHE A 677 -2.23 -26.60 11.63
C PHE A 677 -2.78 -28.01 11.88
N ASP A 678 -2.59 -28.51 13.10
CA ASP A 678 -3.32 -29.68 13.58
C ASP A 678 -4.75 -29.21 13.93
N ILE A 679 -5.73 -29.73 13.21
CA ILE A 679 -7.12 -29.28 13.30
C ILE A 679 -7.82 -30.03 14.44
N ASP A 680 -8.04 -29.32 15.53
CA ASP A 680 -8.71 -29.84 16.73
C ASP A 680 -10.22 -29.51 16.75
N LYS A 681 -10.72 -28.67 15.83
CA LYS A 681 -12.11 -28.23 15.73
C LYS A 681 -12.56 -28.10 14.27
N GLU A 682 -13.84 -28.38 14.00
CA GLU A 682 -14.38 -28.37 12.63
C GLU A 682 -14.54 -26.97 12.00
N SER A 683 -14.55 -25.92 12.81
CA SER A 683 -14.58 -24.54 12.32
C SER A 683 -13.21 -23.91 12.51
N PHE A 684 -12.57 -23.55 11.41
CA PHE A 684 -11.25 -22.93 11.43
C PHE A 684 -11.34 -21.59 10.71
N THR A 685 -11.00 -20.50 11.39
CA THR A 685 -10.91 -19.19 10.75
C THR A 685 -9.44 -18.90 10.50
N TYR A 686 -9.05 -18.91 9.23
CA TYR A 686 -7.74 -18.46 8.84
C TYR A 686 -7.80 -16.94 8.68
N GLU A 687 -7.17 -16.23 9.61
CA GLU A 687 -7.02 -14.78 9.52
C GLU A 687 -5.79 -14.49 8.68
N TYR A 688 -6.03 -13.94 7.51
CA TYR A 688 -4.99 -13.55 6.59
C TYR A 688 -4.91 -12.03 6.55
N GLU A 689 -3.78 -11.49 6.98
CA GLU A 689 -3.48 -10.08 6.75
C GLU A 689 -3.10 -9.92 5.27
N PRO A 690 -3.88 -9.17 4.49
CA PRO A 690 -3.64 -8.95 3.07
C PRO A 690 -2.26 -8.28 2.85
N ARG A 691 -1.34 -8.92 2.10
CA ARG A 691 0.05 -8.44 1.90
C ARG A 691 0.48 -8.43 0.43
N GLY A 692 1.21 -7.39 0.01
CA GLY A 692 1.68 -7.20 -1.37
C GLY A 692 0.66 -6.49 -2.26
N ASP A 693 0.75 -6.65 -3.59
CA ASP A 693 -0.30 -6.23 -4.55
C ASP A 693 -1.36 -7.34 -4.77
N LYS A 694 -0.93 -8.59 -4.60
CA LYS A 694 -1.73 -9.83 -4.73
C LYS A 694 -1.27 -10.87 -3.73
N SER A 695 -2.21 -11.57 -3.12
CA SER A 695 -1.93 -12.78 -2.32
C SER A 695 -2.75 -13.95 -2.84
N LYS A 696 -2.19 -15.14 -2.84
CA LYS A 696 -2.84 -16.39 -3.24
C LYS A 696 -2.62 -17.41 -2.13
N ILE A 697 -3.69 -17.97 -1.58
CA ILE A 697 -3.62 -18.89 -0.45
C ILE A 697 -4.17 -20.23 -0.91
N ASN A 698 -3.34 -21.26 -0.82
CA ASN A 698 -3.69 -22.64 -1.14
C ASN A 698 -3.84 -23.42 0.17
N PHE A 699 -5.04 -23.90 0.42
CA PHE A 699 -5.38 -24.75 1.56
C PHE A 699 -5.33 -26.20 1.11
N LYS A 700 -4.57 -27.04 1.81
CA LYS A 700 -4.50 -28.48 1.61
C LYS A 700 -4.81 -29.18 2.93
N LEU A 701 -5.93 -29.88 3.01
CA LEU A 701 -6.30 -30.67 4.18
C LEU A 701 -5.90 -32.14 3.97
N VAL A 702 -5.24 -32.73 4.96
CA VAL A 702 -4.92 -34.17 5.02
C VAL A 702 -5.59 -34.76 6.26
N ASP A 703 -6.57 -35.66 6.07
CA ASP A 703 -7.31 -36.24 7.19
C ASP A 703 -6.52 -37.32 7.96
N LYS A 704 -7.09 -37.82 9.07
CA LYS A 704 -6.48 -38.87 9.90
C LYS A 704 -6.30 -40.23 9.20
N PHE A 705 -6.88 -40.38 8.01
CA PHE A 705 -6.78 -41.57 7.15
C PHE A 705 -5.86 -41.32 5.92
N ASN A 706 -5.20 -40.16 5.85
CA ASN A 706 -4.35 -39.66 4.76
C ASN A 706 -5.06 -39.31 3.44
N ASN A 707 -6.38 -39.07 3.44
CA ASN A 707 -7.08 -38.50 2.27
C ASN A 707 -6.77 -37.00 2.15
N ILE A 708 -6.78 -36.45 0.93
CA ILE A 708 -6.31 -35.08 0.66
C ILE A 708 -7.37 -34.26 -0.08
N LYS A 709 -7.58 -33.00 0.35
CA LYS A 709 -8.40 -32.02 -0.36
C LYS A 709 -7.67 -30.68 -0.49
N ASN A 710 -7.71 -30.07 -1.68
CA ASN A 710 -7.09 -28.76 -1.93
C ASN A 710 -8.14 -27.70 -2.35
N GLU A 711 -7.99 -26.46 -1.90
CA GLU A 711 -8.76 -25.28 -2.34
C GLU A 711 -7.87 -24.03 -2.39
N GLU A 712 -8.11 -23.12 -3.33
CA GLU A 712 -7.31 -21.90 -3.54
C GLU A 712 -8.16 -20.62 -3.45
N ILE A 713 -7.60 -19.54 -2.88
CA ILE A 713 -8.17 -18.19 -2.83
C ILE A 713 -7.12 -17.15 -3.30
N ILE A 714 -7.54 -16.10 -4.02
CA ILE A 714 -6.67 -14.97 -4.42
C ILE A 714 -7.26 -13.65 -3.91
N ILE A 715 -6.44 -12.76 -3.33
CA ILE A 715 -6.80 -11.51 -2.65
C ILE A 715 -6.03 -10.33 -3.27
N SER A 716 -6.70 -9.20 -3.56
CA SER A 716 -6.14 -7.98 -4.19
C SER A 716 -6.20 -6.77 -3.24
N HIS A 717 -5.17 -5.91 -3.27
CA HIS A 717 -4.94 -4.90 -2.20
C HIS A 717 -5.07 -3.41 -2.61
N LYS A 718 -5.58 -3.07 -3.81
CA LYS A 718 -5.77 -1.64 -4.22
C LYS A 718 -7.19 -1.12 -3.90
N PRO A 719 -7.36 0.09 -3.32
CA PRO A 719 -8.69 0.63 -3.04
C PRO A 719 -9.44 0.99 -4.33
N ILE A 720 -10.67 0.50 -4.46
CA ILE A 720 -11.56 0.89 -5.56
C ILE A 720 -11.97 2.36 -5.42
N SER A 721 -11.95 3.11 -6.53
CA SER A 721 -12.42 4.51 -6.57
C SER A 721 -13.85 4.63 -6.08
N GLN A 722 -14.21 5.74 -5.45
CA GLN A 722 -15.58 5.96 -4.96
C GLN A 722 -16.61 5.84 -6.09
N ASP A 723 -16.31 6.31 -7.30
CA ASP A 723 -17.17 6.14 -8.46
C ASP A 723 -17.34 4.66 -8.83
N LEU A 724 -16.27 3.85 -8.76
CA LEU A 724 -16.36 2.39 -8.96
C LEU A 724 -17.13 1.70 -7.84
N ALA A 725 -16.89 2.04 -6.56
CA ALA A 725 -17.62 1.49 -5.43
C ALA A 725 -19.12 1.80 -5.51
N THR A 726 -19.45 3.03 -5.89
CA THR A 726 -20.81 3.49 -6.12
C THR A 726 -21.45 2.74 -7.28
N LEU A 727 -20.72 2.57 -8.39
CA LEU A 727 -21.17 1.79 -9.55
C LEU A 727 -21.39 0.32 -9.19
N LEU A 728 -20.45 -0.33 -8.51
CA LEU A 728 -20.56 -1.73 -8.09
C LEU A 728 -21.72 -1.94 -7.11
N THR A 729 -21.99 -0.98 -6.24
CA THR A 729 -23.18 -0.99 -5.38
C THR A 729 -24.46 -0.86 -6.21
N GLY A 730 -24.46 0.00 -7.24
CA GLY A 730 -25.55 0.11 -8.20
C GLY A 730 -25.79 -1.18 -8.98
N ILE A 731 -24.73 -1.84 -9.46
CA ILE A 731 -24.77 -3.12 -10.17
C ILE A 731 -25.31 -4.22 -9.23
N ASN A 732 -24.77 -4.32 -8.02
CA ASN A 732 -25.18 -5.34 -7.04
C ASN A 732 -26.61 -5.15 -6.53
N SER A 733 -27.12 -3.91 -6.53
CA SER A 733 -28.49 -3.62 -6.15
C SER A 733 -29.49 -3.76 -7.31
N PHE A 734 -29.03 -3.79 -8.57
CA PHE A 734 -29.90 -3.88 -9.75
C PHE A 734 -30.65 -5.21 -9.78
N ASN A 735 -31.98 -5.15 -9.65
CA ASN A 735 -32.82 -6.35 -9.53
C ASN A 735 -33.20 -6.93 -10.89
N THR A 736 -32.26 -7.65 -11.52
CA THR A 736 -32.43 -8.29 -12.83
C THR A 736 -33.67 -9.18 -12.88
N ALA A 737 -33.84 -10.10 -11.94
CA ALA A 737 -34.98 -11.02 -11.88
C ALA A 737 -36.33 -10.28 -11.78
N GLY A 738 -36.37 -9.18 -11.02
CA GLY A 738 -37.54 -8.31 -10.92
C GLY A 738 -37.90 -7.67 -12.27
N PHE A 739 -36.91 -7.17 -13.01
CA PHE A 739 -37.14 -6.62 -14.35
C PHE A 739 -37.49 -7.70 -15.38
N GLU A 740 -36.93 -8.91 -15.31
CA GLU A 740 -37.34 -10.02 -16.17
C GLU A 740 -38.82 -10.37 -15.96
N ASN A 741 -39.25 -10.44 -14.70
CA ASN A 741 -40.65 -10.68 -14.35
C ASN A 741 -41.56 -9.54 -14.85
N LEU A 742 -41.13 -8.29 -14.67
CA LEU A 742 -41.83 -7.11 -15.17
C LEU A 742 -42.02 -7.15 -16.68
N LEU A 743 -40.94 -7.33 -17.44
CA LEU A 743 -40.92 -7.33 -18.90
C LEU A 743 -41.69 -8.51 -19.51
N ASN A 744 -41.83 -9.61 -18.75
CA ASN A 744 -42.65 -10.74 -19.15
C ASN A 744 -44.14 -10.60 -18.80
N SER A 745 -44.52 -9.56 -18.05
CA SER A 745 -45.90 -9.36 -17.63
C SER A 745 -46.88 -9.16 -18.81
N PRO A 746 -48.12 -9.69 -18.72
CA PRO A 746 -49.12 -9.52 -19.76
C PRO A 746 -49.48 -8.06 -20.03
N LYS A 747 -49.45 -7.20 -19.00
CA LYS A 747 -49.79 -5.78 -19.10
C LYS A 747 -48.84 -5.03 -20.02
N LEU A 748 -47.52 -5.21 -19.85
CA LEU A 748 -46.53 -4.54 -20.70
C LEU A 748 -46.62 -5.02 -22.16
N LYS A 749 -46.90 -6.31 -22.38
CA LYS A 749 -47.11 -6.88 -23.73
C LYS A 749 -48.34 -6.33 -24.44
N SER A 750 -49.29 -5.74 -23.71
CA SER A 750 -50.52 -5.13 -24.25
C SER A 750 -50.43 -3.63 -24.55
N ALA A 751 -49.27 -3.01 -24.37
CA ALA A 751 -49.08 -1.58 -24.64
C ALA A 751 -49.27 -1.25 -26.14
N ASN A 752 -50.07 -0.22 -26.45
CA ASN A 752 -50.43 0.17 -27.81
C ASN A 752 -49.52 1.27 -28.39
N SER A 753 -48.70 1.92 -27.55
CA SER A 753 -47.71 2.91 -27.98
C SER A 753 -46.45 2.87 -27.12
N ILE A 754 -45.33 3.39 -27.62
CA ILE A 754 -44.09 3.48 -26.83
C ILE A 754 -44.29 4.36 -25.59
N LYS A 755 -45.03 5.45 -25.71
CA LYS A 755 -45.33 6.34 -24.59
C LYS A 755 -46.12 5.61 -23.49
N GLU A 756 -47.10 4.80 -23.88
CA GLU A 756 -47.86 3.95 -22.96
C GLU A 756 -46.96 2.86 -22.34
N LEU A 757 -46.10 2.22 -23.14
CA LEU A 757 -45.15 1.22 -22.66
C LEU A 757 -44.20 1.78 -21.60
N ILE A 758 -43.59 2.95 -21.84
CA ILE A 758 -42.72 3.61 -20.86
C ILE A 758 -43.49 3.91 -19.58
N SER A 759 -44.72 4.44 -19.69
CA SER A 759 -45.55 4.73 -18.52
C SER A 759 -45.87 3.46 -17.71
N LEU A 760 -46.18 2.35 -18.39
CA LEU A 760 -46.45 1.06 -17.75
C LEU A 760 -45.20 0.47 -17.08
N ILE A 761 -44.03 0.63 -17.70
CA ILE A 761 -42.76 0.21 -17.09
C ILE A 761 -42.55 0.92 -15.74
N TYR A 762 -42.74 2.24 -15.67
CA TYR A 762 -42.61 2.97 -14.39
C TYR A 762 -43.67 2.63 -13.36
N SER A 763 -44.93 2.43 -13.76
CA SER A 763 -46.00 2.14 -12.79
C SER A 763 -45.91 0.72 -12.24
N GLU A 764 -45.63 -0.26 -13.09
CA GLU A 764 -45.54 -1.65 -12.67
C GLU A 764 -44.20 -1.95 -11.97
N SER A 765 -43.11 -1.26 -12.34
CA SER A 765 -41.84 -1.39 -11.61
C SER A 765 -41.98 -0.93 -10.15
N ALA A 766 -42.63 0.22 -9.92
CA ALA A 766 -42.92 0.71 -8.59
C ALA A 766 -43.82 -0.25 -7.79
N ALA A 767 -44.82 -0.85 -8.43
CA ALA A 767 -45.70 -1.84 -7.78
C ALA A 767 -44.96 -3.13 -7.37
N MET A 768 -43.89 -3.48 -8.09
CA MET A 768 -43.03 -4.62 -7.80
C MET A 768 -41.88 -4.28 -6.83
N GLY A 769 -41.85 -3.06 -6.28
CA GLY A 769 -40.81 -2.61 -5.35
C GLY A 769 -39.46 -2.31 -6.01
N LEU A 770 -39.42 -2.16 -7.33
CA LEU A 770 -38.22 -1.74 -8.07
C LEU A 770 -38.05 -0.22 -7.95
N SER A 771 -36.81 0.24 -7.80
CA SER A 771 -36.58 1.66 -7.58
C SER A 771 -36.77 2.47 -8.87
N LYS A 772 -37.09 3.75 -8.71
CA LYS A 772 -37.20 4.66 -9.84
C LYS A 772 -35.86 4.79 -10.57
N GLU A 773 -34.75 4.87 -9.82
CA GLU A 773 -33.39 4.96 -10.34
C GLU A 773 -33.03 3.75 -11.20
N GLN A 774 -33.40 2.54 -10.77
CA GLN A 774 -33.21 1.32 -11.57
C GLN A 774 -34.06 1.32 -12.84
N THR A 775 -35.27 1.85 -12.75
CA THR A 775 -36.16 1.98 -13.92
C THR A 775 -35.59 3.00 -14.91
N ASP A 776 -35.11 4.15 -14.43
CA ASP A 776 -34.42 5.17 -15.23
C ASP A 776 -33.19 4.56 -15.93
N ALA A 777 -32.42 3.69 -15.25
CA ALA A 777 -31.22 3.06 -15.81
C ALA A 777 -31.55 2.18 -17.02
N LEU A 778 -32.64 1.42 -16.92
CA LEU A 778 -33.11 0.56 -18.00
C LEU A 778 -33.60 1.37 -19.22
N ILE A 779 -34.27 2.50 -18.98
CA ILE A 779 -34.71 3.41 -20.04
C ILE A 779 -33.50 4.06 -20.73
N ILE A 780 -32.48 4.48 -19.98
CA ILE A 780 -31.24 5.03 -20.56
C ILE A 780 -30.52 3.99 -21.43
N ALA A 781 -30.42 2.75 -20.96
CA ALA A 781 -29.81 1.67 -21.73
C ALA A 781 -30.53 1.40 -23.07
N LEU A 782 -31.87 1.49 -23.08
CA LEU A 782 -32.67 1.37 -24.30
C LEU A 782 -32.40 2.51 -25.29
N ALA A 783 -32.21 3.74 -24.80
CA ALA A 783 -31.91 4.89 -25.67
C ALA A 783 -30.51 4.77 -26.30
N ILE A 784 -29.49 4.41 -25.50
CA ILE A 784 -28.10 4.27 -25.94
C ILE A 784 -27.96 3.12 -26.95
N SER A 785 -28.66 2.01 -26.73
CA SER A 785 -28.60 0.81 -27.58
C SER A 785 -29.41 0.91 -28.87
N SER A 786 -29.92 2.10 -29.21
CA SER A 786 -30.57 2.39 -30.48
C SER A 786 -29.66 2.09 -31.68
N SER A 787 -30.25 1.53 -32.74
CA SER A 787 -29.57 1.23 -34.01
C SER A 787 -29.45 2.46 -34.93
N GLU A 788 -29.95 3.62 -34.50
CA GLU A 788 -29.80 4.89 -35.22
C GLU A 788 -28.32 5.31 -35.28
N LYS A 789 -27.88 5.83 -36.42
CA LYS A 789 -26.52 6.34 -36.60
C LYS A 789 -26.25 7.47 -35.59
N THR A 790 -25.04 7.54 -35.04
CA THR A 790 -24.67 8.55 -34.02
C THR A 790 -24.97 9.99 -34.43
N SER A 791 -24.80 10.34 -35.71
CA SER A 791 -25.14 11.66 -36.25
C SER A 791 -26.64 11.97 -36.19
N ASP A 792 -27.47 10.97 -36.48
CA ASP A 792 -28.92 11.09 -36.49
C ASP A 792 -29.45 11.09 -35.06
N PHE A 793 -28.86 10.27 -34.19
CA PHE A 793 -29.10 10.30 -32.74
C PHE A 793 -28.82 11.69 -32.14
N ILE A 794 -27.66 12.30 -32.41
CA ILE A 794 -27.35 13.68 -31.95
C ILE A 794 -28.39 14.68 -32.46
N LYS A 795 -28.80 14.56 -33.74
CA LYS A 795 -29.80 15.45 -34.35
C LYS A 795 -31.17 15.27 -33.69
N SER A 796 -31.60 14.04 -33.48
CA SER A 796 -32.86 13.69 -32.81
C SER A 796 -32.87 14.21 -31.38
N LEU A 797 -31.79 14.02 -30.62
CA LEU A 797 -31.61 14.61 -29.29
C LEU A 797 -31.66 16.15 -29.34
N SER A 798 -30.99 16.79 -30.30
CA SER A 798 -30.97 18.26 -30.38
C SER A 798 -32.34 18.88 -30.71
N ASN A 799 -33.17 18.17 -31.47
CA ASN A 799 -34.53 18.59 -31.79
C ASN A 799 -35.46 18.54 -30.57
N LEU A 800 -35.19 17.62 -29.64
CA LEU A 800 -35.96 17.42 -28.42
C LEU A 800 -35.46 18.25 -27.24
N ALA A 801 -34.17 18.58 -27.25
CA ALA A 801 -33.52 19.34 -26.20
C ALA A 801 -34.03 20.79 -26.16
N SER A 802 -33.91 21.41 -24.99
CA SER A 802 -34.17 22.84 -24.79
C SER A 802 -33.05 23.47 -23.94
N GLY A 803 -32.99 24.80 -23.93
CA GLY A 803 -32.03 25.56 -23.11
C GLY A 803 -30.57 25.19 -23.38
N ASN A 804 -29.78 25.09 -22.32
CA ASN A 804 -28.34 24.81 -22.41
C ASN A 804 -28.00 23.43 -22.99
N LEU A 805 -28.90 22.46 -22.82
CA LEU A 805 -28.75 21.12 -23.37
C LEU A 805 -28.82 21.18 -24.91
N LYS A 806 -29.76 21.97 -25.45
CA LYS A 806 -29.89 22.22 -26.88
C LYS A 806 -28.67 22.94 -27.45
N ILE A 807 -28.19 24.00 -26.79
CA ILE A 807 -26.98 24.72 -27.22
C ILE A 807 -25.78 23.77 -27.31
N THR A 808 -25.64 22.87 -26.33
CA THR A 808 -24.57 21.89 -26.30
C THR A 808 -24.71 20.90 -27.46
N LEU A 809 -25.89 20.34 -27.69
CA LEU A 809 -26.16 19.38 -28.77
C LEU A 809 -26.04 20.00 -30.18
N ASP A 810 -26.55 21.22 -30.39
CA ASP A 810 -26.41 21.96 -31.65
C ASP A 810 -24.93 22.25 -31.95
N SER A 811 -24.13 22.57 -30.93
CA SER A 811 -22.67 22.73 -31.07
C SER A 811 -21.96 21.43 -31.45
N LEU A 812 -22.41 20.28 -30.92
CA LEU A 812 -21.84 18.98 -31.29
C LEU A 812 -22.21 18.63 -32.74
N PHE A 813 -23.44 18.91 -33.15
CA PHE A 813 -23.89 18.66 -34.52
C PHE A 813 -23.13 19.50 -35.57
N LEU A 814 -22.85 20.77 -35.27
CA LEU A 814 -22.21 21.70 -36.21
C LEU A 814 -20.70 21.49 -36.37
N ASN A 815 -20.00 21.04 -35.32
CA ASN A 815 -18.53 20.95 -35.32
C ASN A 815 -17.99 19.55 -35.69
N GLN A 816 -18.86 18.61 -36.09
CA GLN A 816 -18.57 17.20 -36.40
C GLN A 816 -17.41 16.57 -35.57
N PRO A 817 -17.59 16.40 -34.25
CA PRO A 817 -16.67 15.60 -33.43
C PRO A 817 -16.76 14.11 -33.81
N ASP A 818 -15.62 13.41 -33.77
CA ASP A 818 -15.45 11.98 -34.04
C ASP A 818 -16.13 11.06 -32.99
N PHE A 819 -17.40 11.25 -32.66
CA PHE A 819 -18.14 10.31 -31.80
C PHE A 819 -18.48 9.04 -32.57
N GLN A 820 -17.91 7.91 -32.14
CA GLN A 820 -18.09 6.62 -32.79
C GLN A 820 -19.42 5.94 -32.39
N THR A 821 -20.00 6.27 -31.22
CA THR A 821 -21.20 5.58 -30.69
C THR A 821 -22.16 6.52 -29.94
N ASN A 822 -23.45 6.14 -29.87
CA ASN A 822 -24.47 6.84 -29.06
C ASN A 822 -24.07 6.93 -27.57
N LEU A 823 -23.42 5.89 -27.04
CA LEU A 823 -22.87 5.86 -25.68
C LEU A 823 -21.90 7.01 -25.44
N SER A 824 -20.96 7.23 -26.37
CA SER A 824 -19.95 8.29 -26.23
C SER A 824 -20.54 9.70 -26.20
N VAL A 825 -21.69 9.90 -26.88
CA VAL A 825 -22.45 11.17 -26.84
C VAL A 825 -23.07 11.37 -25.46
N VAL A 826 -23.73 10.36 -24.91
CA VAL A 826 -24.37 10.46 -23.59
C VAL A 826 -23.32 10.65 -22.48
N GLN A 827 -22.18 9.97 -22.56
CA GLN A 827 -21.04 10.16 -21.64
C GLN A 827 -20.50 11.59 -21.70
N TYR A 828 -20.40 12.18 -22.90
CA TYR A 828 -20.00 13.58 -23.04
C TYR A 828 -21.00 14.54 -22.38
N LEU A 829 -22.31 14.33 -22.61
CA LEU A 829 -23.35 15.15 -21.99
C LEU A 829 -23.24 15.07 -20.46
N SER A 830 -23.10 13.85 -19.92
CA SER A 830 -22.97 13.58 -18.49
C SER A 830 -21.76 14.28 -17.87
N ALA A 831 -20.57 14.17 -18.48
CA ALA A 831 -19.34 14.79 -17.96
C ALA A 831 -19.37 16.33 -17.96
N ASN A 832 -20.24 16.93 -18.79
CA ASN A 832 -20.41 18.38 -18.90
C ASN A 832 -21.65 18.91 -18.16
N ALA A 833 -22.46 18.02 -17.58
CA ALA A 833 -23.56 18.40 -16.71
C ALA A 833 -23.05 19.23 -15.52
N GLY A 834 -23.87 20.15 -15.02
CA GLY A 834 -23.47 21.18 -14.05
C GLY A 834 -22.67 22.31 -14.69
N LYS A 835 -21.50 22.02 -15.29
CA LYS A 835 -20.61 23.01 -15.92
C LYS A 835 -21.28 23.79 -17.05
N LYS A 836 -22.09 23.10 -17.86
CA LYS A 836 -22.85 23.69 -18.97
C LYS A 836 -24.26 24.12 -18.57
N GLY A 837 -24.64 24.04 -17.29
CA GLY A 837 -25.92 24.53 -16.80
C GLY A 837 -27.14 23.67 -17.15
N TYR A 838 -26.97 22.35 -17.26
CA TYR A 838 -28.04 21.33 -17.28
C TYR A 838 -27.66 20.18 -16.34
N THR A 839 -28.61 19.36 -15.92
CA THR A 839 -28.44 18.31 -14.90
C THR A 839 -28.54 16.90 -15.47
N GLN A 840 -28.16 15.88 -14.69
CA GLN A 840 -28.38 14.47 -15.06
C GLN A 840 -29.86 14.16 -15.29
N LYS A 841 -30.75 14.74 -14.46
CA LYS A 841 -32.20 14.59 -14.63
C LYS A 841 -32.70 15.13 -15.98
N ASP A 842 -32.09 16.20 -16.48
CA ASP A 842 -32.42 16.75 -17.79
C ASP A 842 -31.98 15.81 -18.93
N ILE A 843 -30.85 15.12 -18.77
CA ILE A 843 -30.37 14.11 -19.74
C ILE A 843 -31.30 12.89 -19.74
N VAL A 844 -31.66 12.33 -18.57
CA VAL A 844 -32.56 11.17 -18.47
C VAL A 844 -33.93 11.48 -19.08
N LYS A 845 -34.45 12.68 -18.83
CA LYS A 845 -35.71 13.14 -19.43
C LYS A 845 -35.60 13.22 -20.95
N LEU A 846 -34.52 13.82 -21.47
CA LEU A 846 -34.29 13.93 -22.91
C LEU A 846 -34.24 12.54 -23.58
N LEU A 847 -33.55 11.57 -22.98
CA LEU A 847 -33.45 10.21 -23.50
C LEU A 847 -34.80 9.48 -23.48
N SER A 848 -35.61 9.72 -22.45
CA SER A 848 -36.98 9.19 -22.37
C SER A 848 -37.87 9.77 -23.47
N ASP A 849 -37.80 11.09 -23.69
CA ASP A 849 -38.52 11.79 -24.76
C ASP A 849 -38.05 11.30 -26.15
N TYR A 850 -36.77 11.02 -26.30
CA TYR A 850 -36.20 10.41 -27.50
C TYR A 850 -36.81 9.05 -27.78
N ILE A 851 -36.84 8.13 -26.81
CA ILE A 851 -37.43 6.80 -27.02
C ILE A 851 -38.90 6.94 -27.43
N ALA A 852 -39.66 7.82 -26.77
CA ALA A 852 -41.07 8.04 -27.07
C ALA A 852 -41.35 8.55 -28.49
N GLN A 853 -40.38 9.22 -29.13
CA GLN A 853 -40.50 9.77 -30.48
C GLN A 853 -39.68 9.02 -31.54
N SER A 854 -38.79 8.14 -31.10
CA SER A 854 -37.98 7.30 -31.97
C SER A 854 -38.82 6.20 -32.66
N GLY A 855 -38.29 5.63 -33.74
CA GLY A 855 -38.96 4.60 -34.55
C GLY A 855 -39.15 3.22 -33.89
N TYR A 856 -39.09 3.10 -32.55
CA TYR A 856 -39.36 1.84 -31.87
C TYR A 856 -40.83 1.45 -31.99
N THR A 857 -41.09 0.16 -32.19
CA THR A 857 -42.39 -0.47 -31.94
C THR A 857 -42.42 -0.98 -30.51
N THR A 858 -43.59 -1.11 -29.88
CA THR A 858 -43.70 -1.64 -28.51
C THR A 858 -43.06 -3.04 -28.40
N GLN A 859 -43.22 -3.86 -29.44
CA GLN A 859 -42.59 -5.17 -29.54
C GLN A 859 -41.07 -5.10 -29.66
N SER A 860 -40.51 -4.21 -30.50
CA SER A 860 -39.05 -4.09 -30.64
C SER A 860 -38.39 -3.47 -29.40
N ALA A 861 -39.05 -2.53 -28.74
CA ALA A 861 -38.60 -1.99 -27.45
C ALA A 861 -38.59 -3.07 -26.37
N LEU A 862 -39.67 -3.85 -26.22
CA LEU A 862 -39.72 -4.98 -25.27
C LEU A 862 -38.69 -6.05 -25.59
N ALA A 863 -38.48 -6.39 -26.86
CA ALA A 863 -37.46 -7.36 -27.26
C ALA A 863 -36.06 -6.88 -26.86
N ARG A 864 -35.74 -5.61 -27.13
CA ARG A 864 -34.44 -5.02 -26.78
C ARG A 864 -34.25 -4.91 -25.27
N LEU A 865 -35.28 -4.51 -24.52
CA LEU A 865 -35.27 -4.49 -23.06
C LEU A 865 -35.03 -5.89 -22.48
N ASN A 866 -35.68 -6.91 -23.02
CA ASN A 866 -35.43 -8.30 -22.61
C ASN A 866 -34.00 -8.74 -22.94
N GLN A 867 -33.40 -8.29 -24.06
CA GLN A 867 -31.99 -8.55 -24.34
C GLN A 867 -31.07 -7.86 -23.33
N ILE A 868 -31.36 -6.59 -22.97
CA ILE A 868 -30.58 -5.84 -21.97
C ILE A 868 -30.65 -6.53 -20.61
N VAL A 869 -31.84 -6.90 -20.13
CA VAL A 869 -32.00 -7.49 -18.79
C VAL A 869 -31.44 -8.92 -18.72
N LYS A 870 -31.45 -9.68 -19.82
CA LYS A 870 -30.82 -11.01 -19.87
C LYS A 870 -29.29 -10.97 -19.76
N THR A 871 -28.66 -9.79 -19.87
CA THR A 871 -27.25 -9.67 -19.53
C THR A 871 -27.12 -9.83 -18.02
N ASP A 872 -26.60 -10.98 -17.58
CA ASP A 872 -26.46 -11.28 -16.16
C ASP A 872 -25.33 -10.44 -15.56
N ILE A 873 -25.68 -9.20 -15.20
CA ILE A 873 -24.76 -8.23 -14.62
C ILE A 873 -24.26 -8.68 -13.24
N SER A 874 -24.98 -9.59 -12.58
CA SER A 874 -24.57 -10.18 -11.30
C SER A 874 -23.51 -11.27 -11.51
N ALA A 875 -23.65 -12.08 -12.57
CA ALA A 875 -22.62 -13.02 -12.99
C ALA A 875 -21.33 -12.32 -13.45
N LEU A 876 -21.39 -11.07 -13.91
CA LEU A 876 -20.19 -10.27 -14.20
C LEU A 876 -19.35 -10.03 -12.95
N LEU A 877 -19.98 -9.88 -11.77
CA LEU A 877 -19.28 -9.68 -10.49
C LEU A 877 -18.71 -10.99 -9.95
N THR A 878 -19.44 -12.11 -10.09
CA THR A 878 -19.00 -13.42 -9.60
C THR A 878 -17.90 -14.05 -10.46
N ASN A 879 -17.81 -13.65 -11.73
CA ASN A 879 -16.80 -14.16 -12.67
C ASN A 879 -15.57 -13.24 -12.82
N LEU A 880 -15.41 -12.20 -11.99
CA LEU A 880 -14.15 -11.46 -11.89
C LEU A 880 -13.05 -12.47 -11.53
N ASP A 881 -12.18 -12.78 -12.49
CA ASP A 881 -11.16 -13.83 -12.37
C ASP A 881 -9.89 -13.28 -11.70
N ALA A 882 -8.85 -14.11 -11.57
CA ALA A 882 -7.53 -13.68 -11.11
C ALA A 882 -6.90 -12.54 -11.94
N GLY A 883 -7.51 -12.12 -13.06
CA GLY A 883 -7.14 -10.97 -13.87
C GLY A 883 -7.86 -9.67 -13.52
N ALA A 884 -8.81 -9.68 -12.58
CA ALA A 884 -9.59 -8.50 -12.14
C ALA A 884 -8.84 -7.56 -11.18
N ILE A 885 -7.56 -7.84 -10.90
CA ILE A 885 -6.78 -7.25 -9.80
C ILE A 885 -6.36 -5.78 -10.07
N ASP A 886 -6.44 -5.30 -11.31
CA ASP A 886 -6.18 -3.88 -11.64
C ASP A 886 -7.47 -3.04 -11.79
N ILE A 887 -8.63 -3.59 -11.43
CA ILE A 887 -9.91 -2.89 -11.55
C ILE A 887 -10.13 -1.98 -10.34
N VAL A 888 -9.55 -0.78 -10.40
CA VAL A 888 -9.68 0.22 -9.33
C VAL A 888 -10.52 1.43 -9.76
N THR A 889 -10.71 1.65 -11.06
CA THR A 889 -11.64 2.67 -11.58
C THR A 889 -12.75 2.07 -12.44
N VAL A 890 -13.83 2.83 -12.65
CA VAL A 890 -14.87 2.49 -13.64
C VAL A 890 -14.25 2.24 -15.02
N LYS A 891 -13.22 3.00 -15.39
CA LYS A 891 -12.48 2.81 -16.66
C LYS A 891 -11.76 1.47 -16.70
N ASP A 892 -11.14 1.05 -15.59
CA ASP A 892 -10.45 -0.25 -15.51
C ASP A 892 -11.45 -1.40 -15.55
N PHE A 893 -12.59 -1.25 -14.88
CA PHE A 893 -13.70 -2.21 -14.92
C PHE A 893 -14.23 -2.39 -16.35
N LEU A 894 -14.55 -1.29 -17.03
CA LEU A 894 -15.02 -1.31 -18.41
C LEU A 894 -13.96 -1.88 -19.37
N LYS A 895 -12.68 -1.54 -19.18
CA LYS A 895 -11.56 -2.07 -19.98
C LYS A 895 -11.37 -3.58 -19.74
N HIS A 896 -11.55 -4.06 -18.52
CA HIS A 896 -11.45 -5.48 -18.20
C HIS A 896 -12.60 -6.27 -18.86
N LEU A 897 -13.83 -5.75 -18.82
CA LEU A 897 -14.97 -6.35 -19.53
C LEU A 897 -14.69 -6.49 -21.03
N GLY A 898 -14.03 -5.51 -21.65
CA GLY A 898 -13.69 -5.52 -23.07
C GLY A 898 -12.56 -6.48 -23.49
N LYS A 899 -11.85 -7.12 -22.54
CA LYS A 899 -10.75 -8.04 -22.82
C LYS A 899 -11.18 -9.51 -22.95
N ARG A 900 -12.42 -9.86 -22.63
CA ARG A 900 -12.86 -11.27 -22.58
C ARG A 900 -13.50 -11.72 -23.89
N ASN A 901 -13.03 -12.85 -24.44
CA ASN A 901 -13.61 -13.54 -25.61
C ASN A 901 -14.94 -14.29 -25.29
N ILE A 902 -15.64 -13.93 -24.22
CA ILE A 902 -16.84 -14.64 -23.73
C ILE A 902 -18.12 -14.04 -24.33
N TYR A 903 -18.10 -12.74 -24.62
CA TYR A 903 -19.26 -12.00 -25.11
C TYR A 903 -19.05 -11.58 -26.57
N THR A 904 -20.12 -11.63 -27.36
CA THR A 904 -20.16 -11.02 -28.69
C THR A 904 -20.07 -9.50 -28.59
N ALA A 905 -19.69 -8.83 -29.68
CA ALA A 905 -19.66 -7.36 -29.72
C ALA A 905 -21.03 -6.75 -29.38
N GLU A 906 -22.13 -7.39 -29.82
CA GLU A 906 -23.49 -6.94 -29.53
C GLU A 906 -23.85 -7.09 -28.04
N GLU A 907 -23.47 -8.21 -27.41
CA GLU A 907 -23.69 -8.40 -25.97
C GLU A 907 -22.87 -7.40 -25.14
N MET A 908 -21.64 -7.11 -25.57
CA MET A 908 -20.79 -6.10 -24.92
C MET A 908 -21.38 -4.69 -25.00
N ASP A 909 -21.95 -4.31 -26.15
CA ASP A 909 -22.63 -3.03 -26.31
C ASP A 909 -23.84 -2.90 -25.37
N LEU A 910 -24.60 -3.99 -25.18
CA LEU A 910 -25.73 -4.04 -24.25
C LEU A 910 -25.29 -3.93 -22.78
N ILE A 911 -24.21 -4.63 -22.42
CA ILE A 911 -23.60 -4.56 -21.08
C ILE A 911 -23.14 -3.14 -20.77
N TYR A 912 -22.44 -2.49 -21.70
CA TYR A 912 -21.99 -1.11 -21.52
C TYR A 912 -23.14 -0.11 -21.44
N ALA A 913 -24.20 -0.30 -22.23
CA ALA A 913 -25.40 0.53 -22.16
C ALA A 913 -26.08 0.44 -20.78
N LEU A 914 -26.18 -0.76 -20.21
CA LEU A 914 -26.78 -0.97 -18.88
C LEU A 914 -25.90 -0.38 -17.77
N ILE A 915 -24.59 -0.58 -17.82
CA ILE A 915 -23.63 0.00 -16.85
C ILE A 915 -23.71 1.53 -16.85
N GLU A 916 -23.74 2.16 -18.03
CA GLU A 916 -23.86 3.61 -18.13
C GLU A 916 -25.23 4.09 -17.62
N GLY A 917 -26.31 3.37 -17.93
CA GLY A 917 -27.64 3.65 -17.37
C GLY A 917 -27.66 3.64 -15.84
N ILE A 918 -27.04 2.64 -15.23
CA ILE A 918 -26.88 2.57 -13.76
C ILE A 918 -26.04 3.76 -13.27
N ASN A 919 -24.90 4.03 -13.89
CA ASN A 919 -24.01 5.12 -13.48
C ASN A 919 -24.68 6.51 -13.49
N LEU A 920 -25.54 6.78 -14.47
CA LEU A 920 -26.23 8.08 -14.63
C LEU A 920 -27.40 8.30 -13.67
N THR A 921 -27.89 7.25 -13.04
CA THR A 921 -29.07 7.29 -12.17
C THR A 921 -28.74 7.22 -10.68
N ILE A 922 -27.49 6.89 -10.35
CA ILE A 922 -27.05 6.89 -8.96
C ILE A 922 -26.96 8.33 -8.45
N ASP A 923 -27.74 8.62 -7.42
CA ASP A 923 -27.78 9.92 -6.77
C ASP A 923 -26.48 10.16 -5.98
N LYS A 924 -25.55 10.92 -6.57
CA LYS A 924 -24.26 11.24 -5.96
C LYS A 924 -24.39 12.09 -4.68
N ASP A 925 -25.57 12.67 -4.39
CA ASP A 925 -25.83 13.50 -3.20
C ASP A 925 -26.44 12.73 -2.02
N LYS A 926 -27.02 11.53 -2.21
CA LYS A 926 -27.58 10.73 -1.10
C LYS A 926 -26.51 10.20 -0.13
N SER A 927 -25.23 10.16 -0.53
CA SER A 927 -24.11 9.85 0.36
C SER A 927 -23.60 11.06 1.16
N LEU A 928 -24.12 12.27 0.90
CA LEU A 928 -23.64 13.53 1.46
C LEU A 928 -24.62 14.21 2.44
N THR A 929 -25.79 13.63 2.71
CA THR A 929 -26.72 14.14 3.74
C THR A 929 -26.26 13.77 5.16
N LYS A 930 -25.16 14.39 5.61
CA LYS A 930 -24.89 14.73 7.02
C LYS A 930 -23.78 15.79 7.11
N ALA A 931 -23.98 16.95 6.47
CA ALA A 931 -23.57 18.29 6.97
C ALA A 931 -23.82 19.37 5.88
N GLU A 932 -24.99 20.00 5.95
CA GLU A 932 -25.29 21.35 5.42
C GLU A 932 -24.34 22.41 6.02
N HIS A 933 -24.06 23.63 5.52
CA HIS A 933 -24.57 24.49 4.46
C HIS A 933 -23.56 25.68 4.33
N LYS A 934 -23.29 26.21 3.12
CA LYS A 934 -23.53 27.63 2.75
C LYS A 934 -23.02 27.95 1.33
N LYS A 935 -23.92 28.56 0.56
CA LYS A 935 -23.71 29.21 -0.74
C LYS A 935 -23.05 30.57 -0.56
N ASP A 936 -22.27 31.02 -1.54
CA ASP A 936 -22.28 32.42 -2.00
C ASP A 936 -22.00 32.50 -3.52
N ASP A 937 -22.87 33.23 -4.22
CA ASP A 937 -22.82 33.58 -5.64
C ASP A 937 -21.89 34.78 -5.88
N ILE A 938 -20.98 34.74 -6.87
CA ILE A 938 -20.50 35.96 -7.57
C ILE A 938 -20.34 35.73 -9.07
N GLN A 939 -20.92 36.66 -9.83
CA GLN A 939 -21.02 36.78 -11.28
C GLN A 939 -19.70 37.04 -12.01
N VAL A 940 -19.60 36.43 -13.20
CA VAL A 940 -18.58 36.64 -14.23
C VAL A 940 -18.78 37.99 -14.94
N LYS A 941 -17.71 38.79 -15.09
CA LYS A 941 -17.59 39.80 -16.15
C LYS A 941 -16.52 39.38 -17.15
N SER A 942 -16.97 39.17 -18.38
CA SER A 942 -16.21 38.78 -19.56
C SER A 942 -15.32 39.89 -20.12
N LYS A 943 -14.12 39.54 -20.59
CA LYS A 943 -13.47 40.24 -21.71
C LYS A 943 -12.59 39.25 -22.49
N TYR A 944 -12.97 38.98 -23.74
CA TYR A 944 -12.24 38.12 -24.68
C TYR A 944 -11.64 38.95 -25.82
N ASN A 945 -10.60 38.36 -26.39
CA ASN A 945 -10.00 38.52 -27.73
C ASN A 945 -8.83 39.49 -27.91
N SER A 946 -7.63 38.88 -28.05
CA SER A 946 -6.81 39.02 -29.27
C SER A 946 -5.66 37.98 -29.30
N SER A 947 -5.89 36.76 -29.81
CA SER A 947 -4.77 35.80 -30.06
C SER A 947 -4.90 34.96 -31.33
N PHE A 948 -5.85 35.25 -32.23
CA PHE A 948 -6.01 34.48 -33.48
C PHE A 948 -5.03 34.92 -34.60
N ILE A 949 -4.45 36.12 -34.49
CA ILE A 949 -3.53 36.66 -35.50
C ILE A 949 -2.08 36.14 -35.31
N LEU A 950 -1.71 35.71 -34.10
CA LEU A 950 -0.35 35.25 -33.81
C LEU A 950 -0.04 33.84 -34.34
N LEU A 951 -1.06 32.96 -34.45
CA LEU A 951 -0.89 31.57 -34.89
C LEU A 951 -0.63 31.44 -36.40
N ILE A 952 -1.19 32.35 -37.21
CA ILE A 952 -1.01 32.34 -38.67
C ILE A 952 0.41 32.80 -39.05
N VAL A 953 0.98 33.74 -38.28
CA VAL A 953 2.35 34.23 -38.50
C VAL A 953 3.39 33.14 -38.15
N PHE A 954 3.13 32.35 -37.11
CA PHE A 954 4.06 31.30 -36.67
C PHE A 954 4.14 30.11 -37.65
N GLY A 955 3.01 29.74 -38.27
CA GLY A 955 2.96 28.66 -39.27
C GLY A 955 3.75 28.98 -40.55
N ILE A 956 3.77 30.24 -40.98
CA ILE A 956 4.49 30.67 -42.20
C ILE A 956 6.01 30.64 -41.97
N VAL A 957 6.49 30.97 -40.76
CA VAL A 957 7.91 30.97 -40.41
C VAL A 957 8.50 29.54 -40.39
N ILE A 958 7.73 28.56 -39.90
CA ILE A 958 8.14 27.15 -39.86
C ILE A 958 8.27 26.58 -41.27
N LEU A 959 7.37 26.95 -42.18
CA LEU A 959 7.41 26.50 -43.57
C LEU A 959 8.65 27.04 -44.32
N ILE A 960 9.04 28.29 -44.05
CA ILE A 960 10.25 28.91 -44.62
C ILE A 960 11.52 28.23 -44.11
N PHE A 961 11.58 27.86 -42.82
CA PHE A 961 12.70 27.11 -42.25
C PHE A 961 12.84 25.72 -42.87
N PHE A 962 11.72 25.05 -43.17
CA PHE A 962 11.72 23.73 -43.79
C PHE A 962 12.25 23.77 -45.23
N ILE A 963 11.92 24.81 -46.00
CA ILE A 963 12.40 25.02 -47.37
C ILE A 963 13.90 25.37 -47.38
N LEU A 964 14.39 26.15 -46.41
CA LEU A 964 15.82 26.47 -46.25
C LEU A 964 16.66 25.23 -45.85
N PHE A 965 16.08 24.31 -45.07
CA PHE A 965 16.76 23.08 -44.67
C PHE A 965 16.95 22.11 -45.85
N ILE A 966 15.95 22.00 -46.73
CA ILE A 966 16.02 21.12 -47.91
C ILE A 966 17.01 21.66 -48.96
N THR A 967 17.10 22.99 -49.12
CA THR A 967 18.05 23.62 -50.05
C THR A 967 19.50 23.53 -49.58
N ARG A 968 19.76 23.50 -48.26
CA ARG A 968 21.10 23.28 -47.69
C ARG A 968 21.63 21.85 -47.86
N LYS A 969 20.77 20.85 -48.00
CA LYS A 969 21.18 19.44 -48.19
C LYS A 969 21.62 19.13 -49.63
N LYS A 970 21.24 19.96 -50.62
CA LYS A 970 21.69 19.82 -52.02
C LYS A 970 23.04 20.51 -52.33
N SER A 971 23.54 21.43 -51.49
CA SER A 971 24.84 22.10 -51.73
C SER A 971 26.07 21.36 -51.15
N LYS A 972 25.89 20.41 -50.23
CA LYS A 972 27.00 19.64 -49.61
C LYS A 972 27.51 18.44 -50.43
N LYS A 973 26.94 18.14 -51.61
CA LYS A 973 27.42 17.06 -52.50
C LYS A 973 28.39 17.50 -53.61
N ARG A 974 28.89 18.75 -53.62
CA ARG A 974 29.77 19.27 -54.69
C ARG A 974 31.16 19.75 -54.28
N THR A 975 31.59 19.57 -53.03
CA THR A 975 32.93 20.00 -52.55
C THR A 975 33.60 18.91 -51.70
N LYS A 976 34.06 17.84 -52.36
CA LYS A 976 35.19 17.00 -51.93
C LYS A 976 35.83 16.36 -53.16
N ARG A 977 36.42 17.21 -54.00
CA ARG A 977 37.54 16.90 -54.89
C ARG A 977 38.44 18.12 -54.82
N ILE A 978 39.73 17.87 -54.55
CA ILE A 978 40.86 18.81 -54.42
C ILE A 978 41.23 19.17 -52.97
N ARG A 979 42.46 18.74 -52.65
CA ARG A 979 43.32 18.90 -51.46
C ARG A 979 43.04 17.97 -50.29
#